data_AF-A0A9P8H097-F1
#
_entry.id   AF-A0A9P8H097-F1
#
_cell.length_a   1.000
_cell.length_b   1.000
_cell.length_c   1.000
_cell.angle_alpha   90.00
_cell.angle_beta   90.00
_cell.angle_gamma   90.00
#
_symmetry.space_group_name_H-M   'P 1'
#
loop_
_entity.id
_entity.type
_entity.pdbx_description
1 polymer ?
#
loop_
_entity_poly.entity_id
_entity_poly.type
_entity_poly.pdbx_seq_one_letter_code
_entity_poly.pdbx_strand_id
1 'polypeptide(L)'
;MQLLQSSYSEVLRTNSAYIIGFVIIGLVALLISWAYGTDIKRIKGIPEAPGAIPIFGHLLKLGEDHASSCENWWRQNNEPVFQIKLGNTRAVVFNSFEACRDILVKHHNAVIDRPKLYTFHGVISSTQGFTIGSSPWDASCKNKRKAAGTALSRPAMRNYHPMFDLESFCIVRDMHKDSNFSDPSVEISIRPYIQRFALNTTLTLCYGIRMDDTYDDLLREILHVGSAISLLRSASENMQDYVPALRYLPNNEKDARSKDLRSRRDAYLNLLLDKVREMIKNGTDKPCISAAILKDEETKLTGVEVSSICLSLVSGGFETIPGTLTSCLGSLCTPEGQIFQKRAYADIERHYPDIRDAWQNSFQEEKVPYLKAIIQEAGRYYTVSSMSLPRRTVTEVNWNGAIIPPKTMILVNAQAGNHDVDHFGPDAGVFNPERWLEPITKENDTGPFQERVLTSQAHLSFGAGTRACSGQLIATRLLYAALIRILSSYQIVASESEPPNTDYVDYNQFKTALVAIPRDFKVRLIPRDKQVMEECMQSALAEETHDSATYSVAFVQSLEERIRELEGQQAILASPGVHQDPVTEYAPEGSLPEIGETTGHEDTAMEVLRQDAGLLFADQHVSDLVSNVDAGIVPSPTTSASRNVDETLRNRPRTAETLDQNLRDVSLAAVAEPYLGTISGLTFAKLTQAVLRRLSPDGRDFVFRTNINGNTVPIEGATNLHLDLISSMYFDYDQAIDFSLIAEESTIPLFDIPTQREMIKLPTRTEVLRLATFYFDHSHTLYPIVHQQEVMSDIYLVLQSPDHQLTMSPPCLFRVWMVLAIGSTTHSSIALTEESVSQLYYEKAMTYFDASMDHGDIIALEVIMLQVSFSFFNQSGPNTWFLVGTAARLALGMGLHCESTYQSLSNAQAIRRKRLFFSIYMMDRLVSITLGRPFAIHEDDVDISHFAIEACEELDHSPSAPSSTLCKPPLTVTEHILRLRKIANDIATKVYYLGGTPQRSGTMATKRPIPIAELTYQGTTWITYRCNVKAHFWLMHVVKPYLESTRSSFVTTASLAGVKPGGSSLPYAISKAAQIYLVKTLSKVCAPNIRVNSVSPALMLTDWGMHFEEKGQLAQAARNELKRPVTIQDTANVVRMLLFNDSVTGQNVVVDSFVLMGDS
;
A
#
# COMPACT_ATOMS: atom_id res chain seq x y z
N MET A 1 -92.94 23.84 1.01
CA MET A 1 -91.92 22.79 0.77
C MET A 1 -90.89 23.23 -0.27
N GLN A 2 -91.25 23.50 -1.53
CA GLN A 2 -90.30 23.89 -2.60
C GLN A 2 -89.30 25.02 -2.25
N LEU A 3 -89.73 26.07 -1.54
CA LEU A 3 -88.85 27.18 -1.10
C LEU A 3 -87.68 26.74 -0.19
N LEU A 4 -87.83 25.63 0.55
CA LEU A 4 -86.72 25.06 1.34
C LEU A 4 -85.72 24.31 0.45
N GLN A 5 -86.17 23.71 -0.67
CA GLN A 5 -85.31 23.02 -1.63
C GLN A 5 -84.46 23.99 -2.47
N SER A 6 -85.00 25.16 -2.86
CA SER A 6 -84.18 26.18 -3.54
C SER A 6 -83.08 26.71 -2.61
N SER A 7 -83.42 27.09 -1.37
CA SER A 7 -82.44 27.59 -0.40
C SER A 7 -81.35 26.55 -0.07
N TYR A 8 -81.71 25.28 0.13
CA TYR A 8 -80.72 24.21 0.35
C TYR A 8 -79.78 24.01 -0.84
N SER A 9 -80.29 24.00 -2.08
CA SER A 9 -79.47 23.79 -3.27
C SER A 9 -78.58 24.99 -3.61
N GLU A 10 -79.01 26.21 -3.25
CA GLU A 10 -78.21 27.42 -3.36
C GLU A 10 -77.04 27.43 -2.35
N VAL A 11 -77.31 27.13 -1.07
CA VAL A 11 -76.26 26.98 -0.03
C VAL A 11 -75.28 25.84 -0.37
N LEU A 12 -75.77 24.72 -0.89
CA LEU A 12 -74.90 23.63 -1.37
C LEU A 12 -74.02 24.06 -2.56
N ARG A 13 -74.54 24.90 -3.47
CA ARG A 13 -73.75 25.49 -4.57
C ARG A 13 -72.67 26.44 -4.05
N THR A 14 -72.98 27.32 -3.10
CA THR A 14 -71.96 28.23 -2.56
C THR A 14 -70.88 27.47 -1.79
N ASN A 15 -71.27 26.51 -0.94
CA ASN A 15 -70.32 25.71 -0.17
C ASN A 15 -69.43 24.81 -1.06
N SER A 16 -69.99 24.21 -2.11
CA SER A 16 -69.18 23.43 -3.08
C SER A 16 -68.23 24.32 -3.88
N ALA A 17 -68.61 25.55 -4.24
CA ALA A 17 -67.70 26.51 -4.85
C ALA A 17 -66.52 26.88 -3.93
N TYR A 18 -66.77 27.10 -2.62
CA TYR A 18 -65.69 27.32 -1.65
C TYR A 18 -64.79 26.10 -1.48
N ILE A 19 -65.36 24.88 -1.39
CA ILE A 19 -64.59 23.63 -1.30
C ILE A 19 -63.69 23.44 -2.54
N ILE A 20 -64.24 23.66 -3.74
CA ILE A 20 -63.46 23.60 -4.99
C ILE A 20 -62.36 24.67 -4.98
N GLY A 21 -62.64 25.88 -4.50
CA GLY A 21 -61.64 26.94 -4.32
C GLY A 21 -60.49 26.52 -3.39
N PHE A 22 -60.79 25.98 -2.21
CA PHE A 22 -59.79 25.47 -1.28
C PHE A 22 -58.99 24.28 -1.85
N VAL A 23 -59.63 23.37 -2.59
CA VAL A 23 -58.94 22.26 -3.27
C VAL A 23 -58.01 22.77 -4.36
N ILE A 24 -58.43 23.74 -5.19
CA ILE A 24 -57.57 24.35 -6.21
C ILE A 24 -56.39 25.10 -5.56
N ILE A 25 -56.62 25.88 -4.51
CA ILE A 25 -55.55 26.57 -3.77
C ILE A 25 -54.58 25.55 -3.15
N GLY A 26 -55.09 24.46 -2.57
CA GLY A 26 -54.28 23.37 -2.02
C GLY A 26 -53.44 22.64 -3.09
N LEU A 27 -54.02 22.36 -4.26
CA LEU A 27 -53.32 21.77 -5.40
C LEU A 27 -52.26 22.71 -5.98
N VAL A 28 -52.55 24.01 -6.10
CA VAL A 28 -51.56 25.02 -6.54
C VAL A 28 -50.43 25.15 -5.51
N ALA A 29 -50.73 25.17 -4.21
CA ALA A 29 -49.71 25.18 -3.16
C ALA A 29 -48.85 23.90 -3.17
N LEU A 30 -49.45 22.73 -3.41
CA LEU A 30 -48.73 21.46 -3.61
C LEU A 30 -47.83 21.51 -4.84
N LEU A 31 -48.33 21.98 -5.98
CA LEU A 31 -47.56 22.12 -7.23
C LEU A 31 -46.38 23.09 -7.08
N ILE A 32 -46.58 24.22 -6.39
CA ILE A 32 -45.49 25.18 -6.08
C ILE A 32 -44.49 24.55 -5.10
N SER A 33 -44.96 23.88 -4.04
CA SER A 33 -44.09 23.21 -3.06
C SER A 33 -43.30 22.04 -3.67
N TRP A 34 -43.85 21.35 -4.65
CA TRP A 34 -43.18 20.31 -5.43
C TRP A 34 -42.16 20.92 -6.40
N ALA A 35 -42.56 21.93 -7.18
CA ALA A 35 -41.72 22.55 -8.20
C ALA A 35 -40.54 23.35 -7.63
N TYR A 36 -40.63 23.87 -6.40
CA TYR A 36 -39.50 24.48 -5.69
C TYR A 36 -38.83 23.53 -4.67
N GLY A 37 -39.32 22.29 -4.54
CA GLY A 37 -38.81 21.29 -3.63
C GLY A 37 -37.39 20.83 -4.00
N THR A 38 -36.57 20.59 -2.99
CA THR A 38 -35.22 20.02 -3.14
C THR A 38 -35.00 18.87 -2.17
N ASP A 39 -34.18 17.91 -2.57
CA ASP A 39 -33.75 16.73 -1.79
C ASP A 39 -33.33 17.08 -0.35
N ILE A 40 -32.58 18.18 -0.19
CA ILE A 40 -32.24 18.80 1.08
C ILE A 40 -33.01 20.12 1.22
N LYS A 41 -33.61 20.36 2.40
CA LYS A 41 -34.29 21.62 2.73
C LYS A 41 -33.29 22.80 2.75
N ARG A 42 -33.78 24.04 2.64
CA ARG A 42 -32.92 25.24 2.69
C ARG A 42 -32.10 25.26 3.99
N ILE A 43 -30.78 25.32 3.84
CA ILE A 43 -29.82 25.32 4.94
C ILE A 43 -29.89 26.69 5.62
N LYS A 44 -30.04 26.73 6.94
CA LYS A 44 -30.03 27.99 7.72
C LYS A 44 -28.59 28.46 7.92
N GLY A 45 -28.36 29.77 7.85
CA GLY A 45 -27.03 30.37 8.03
C GLY A 45 -26.14 30.42 6.78
N ILE A 46 -26.56 29.86 5.65
CA ILE A 46 -25.88 30.02 4.34
C ILE A 46 -26.78 30.83 3.40
N PRO A 47 -26.29 31.88 2.72
CA PRO A 47 -27.08 32.63 1.73
C PRO A 47 -27.50 31.72 0.56
N GLU A 48 -28.72 31.89 0.05
CA GLU A 48 -29.18 31.18 -1.17
C GLU A 48 -29.08 32.15 -2.35
N ALA A 49 -28.53 31.70 -3.48
CA ALA A 49 -28.32 32.54 -4.65
C ALA A 49 -29.65 33.14 -5.18
N PRO A 50 -29.60 34.32 -5.83
CA PRO A 50 -30.81 34.97 -6.33
C PRO A 50 -31.25 34.39 -7.69
N GLY A 51 -32.55 34.11 -7.84
CA GLY A 51 -33.16 33.79 -9.14
C GLY A 51 -33.45 32.31 -9.39
N ALA A 52 -33.72 31.51 -8.36
CA ALA A 52 -34.30 30.18 -8.53
C ALA A 52 -35.68 30.25 -9.20
N ILE A 53 -35.89 29.48 -10.26
CA ILE A 53 -37.19 29.31 -10.94
C ILE A 53 -37.81 27.93 -10.63
N PRO A 54 -39.11 27.71 -10.88
CA PRO A 54 -39.75 26.41 -10.69
C PRO A 54 -39.08 25.31 -11.53
N ILE A 55 -39.03 24.08 -10.99
CA ILE A 55 -38.52 22.83 -11.58
C ILE A 55 -37.01 22.82 -11.86
N PHE A 56 -36.44 23.89 -12.44
CA PHE A 56 -35.03 23.97 -12.84
C PHE A 56 -34.11 24.58 -11.76
N GLY A 57 -34.67 25.27 -10.76
CA GLY A 57 -33.87 25.97 -9.77
C GLY A 57 -33.02 27.07 -10.41
N HIS A 58 -31.70 26.97 -10.30
CA HIS A 58 -30.74 27.94 -10.86
C HIS A 58 -30.14 27.50 -12.20
N LEU A 59 -30.45 26.31 -12.73
CA LEU A 59 -29.79 25.77 -13.93
C LEU A 59 -29.79 26.75 -15.11
N LEU A 60 -30.94 27.33 -15.44
CA LEU A 60 -31.06 28.28 -16.56
C LEU A 60 -30.34 29.62 -16.31
N LYS A 61 -29.96 29.93 -15.06
CA LYS A 61 -29.24 31.15 -14.69
C LYS A 61 -27.73 30.94 -14.50
N LEU A 62 -27.30 29.69 -14.27
CA LEU A 62 -25.90 29.27 -14.31
C LEU A 62 -25.43 29.07 -15.76
N GLY A 63 -26.34 28.69 -16.67
CA GLY A 63 -26.05 28.50 -18.08
C GLY A 63 -25.01 27.41 -18.32
N GLU A 64 -24.16 27.60 -19.33
CA GLU A 64 -23.12 26.64 -19.70
C GLU A 64 -21.84 26.79 -18.85
N ASP A 65 -21.57 27.99 -18.30
CA ASP A 65 -20.41 28.27 -17.45
C ASP A 65 -20.84 28.45 -15.98
N HIS A 66 -20.95 27.32 -15.28
CA HIS A 66 -21.23 27.32 -13.84
C HIS A 66 -20.10 27.96 -13.01
N ALA A 67 -18.84 27.88 -13.46
CA ALA A 67 -17.69 28.35 -12.70
C ALA A 67 -17.68 29.88 -12.64
N SER A 68 -17.68 30.50 -13.82
CA SER A 68 -17.67 31.96 -13.97
C SER A 68 -18.99 32.57 -13.47
N SER A 69 -20.12 31.87 -13.58
CA SER A 69 -21.38 32.32 -12.97
C SER A 69 -21.30 32.36 -11.44
N CYS A 70 -20.73 31.33 -10.80
CA CYS A 70 -20.56 31.30 -9.34
C CYS A 70 -19.51 32.30 -8.86
N GLU A 71 -18.42 32.46 -9.60
CA GLU A 71 -17.36 33.45 -9.38
C GLU A 71 -17.91 34.89 -9.42
N ASN A 72 -18.74 35.19 -10.42
CA ASN A 72 -19.44 36.47 -10.53
C ASN A 72 -20.45 36.69 -9.40
N TRP A 73 -21.22 35.67 -9.00
CA TRP A 73 -22.16 35.81 -7.86
C TRP A 73 -21.44 36.01 -6.53
N TRP A 74 -20.28 35.38 -6.31
CA TRP A 74 -19.43 35.70 -5.16
C TRP A 74 -18.97 37.16 -5.21
N ARG A 75 -18.31 37.58 -6.30
CA ARG A 75 -17.78 38.96 -6.44
C ARG A 75 -18.86 40.05 -6.33
N GLN A 76 -20.07 39.80 -6.81
CA GLN A 76 -21.18 40.76 -6.76
C GLN A 76 -21.83 40.89 -5.37
N ASN A 77 -21.86 39.81 -4.57
CA ASN A 77 -22.53 39.79 -3.26
C ASN A 77 -21.55 39.82 -2.08
N ASN A 78 -20.25 39.71 -2.33
CA ASN A 78 -19.18 39.50 -1.35
C ASN A 78 -19.36 38.26 -0.45
N GLU A 79 -20.03 37.23 -0.96
CA GLU A 79 -20.35 35.98 -0.24
C GLU A 79 -19.60 34.79 -0.85
N PRO A 80 -18.48 34.32 -0.26
CA PRO A 80 -17.64 33.28 -0.85
C PRO A 80 -18.25 31.87 -0.79
N VAL A 81 -19.25 31.65 0.07
CA VAL A 81 -19.94 30.37 0.25
C VAL A 81 -21.45 30.58 0.23
N PHE A 82 -22.14 29.97 -0.74
CA PHE A 82 -23.58 30.10 -0.90
C PHE A 82 -24.22 28.79 -1.36
N GLN A 83 -25.52 28.63 -1.10
CA GLN A 83 -26.30 27.47 -1.56
C GLN A 83 -27.07 27.77 -2.85
N ILE A 84 -27.17 26.75 -3.71
CA ILE A 84 -27.89 26.79 -4.98
C ILE A 84 -28.87 25.61 -5.07
N LYS A 85 -29.79 25.72 -6.03
CA LYS A 85 -30.66 24.61 -6.48
C LYS A 85 -30.26 24.21 -7.90
N LEU A 86 -29.84 22.98 -8.10
CA LEU A 86 -29.72 22.34 -9.41
C LEU A 86 -30.96 21.47 -9.59
N GLY A 87 -31.99 22.00 -10.26
CA GLY A 87 -33.30 21.33 -10.35
C GLY A 87 -33.85 20.95 -8.96
N ASN A 88 -34.09 19.65 -8.75
CA ASN A 88 -34.54 19.07 -7.48
C ASN A 88 -33.42 18.84 -6.44
N THR A 89 -32.17 19.18 -6.75
CA THR A 89 -30.99 18.89 -5.92
C THR A 89 -30.40 20.17 -5.33
N ARG A 90 -30.10 20.18 -4.03
CA ARG A 90 -29.45 21.32 -3.36
C ARG A 90 -27.94 21.10 -3.26
N ALA A 91 -27.18 22.13 -3.63
CA ALA A 91 -25.73 22.15 -3.50
C ALA A 91 -25.26 23.38 -2.72
N VAL A 92 -24.11 23.29 -2.05
CA VAL A 92 -23.36 24.43 -1.50
C VAL A 92 -22.10 24.63 -2.34
N VAL A 93 -21.87 25.86 -2.80
CA VAL A 93 -20.71 26.26 -3.61
C VAL A 93 -19.74 27.02 -2.72
N PHE A 94 -18.46 26.65 -2.82
CA PHE A 94 -17.33 27.32 -2.18
C PHE A 94 -16.48 27.94 -3.29
N ASN A 95 -16.07 29.21 -3.14
CA ASN A 95 -15.38 29.96 -4.20
C ASN A 95 -13.99 30.48 -3.80
N SER A 96 -13.86 31.29 -2.74
CA SER A 96 -12.56 31.77 -2.26
C SER A 96 -11.60 30.63 -1.94
N PHE A 97 -10.29 30.82 -2.15
CA PHE A 97 -9.24 29.82 -1.94
C PHE A 97 -9.35 29.16 -0.56
N GLU A 98 -9.51 29.98 0.49
CA GLU A 98 -9.51 29.48 1.87
C GLU A 98 -10.77 28.70 2.22
N ALA A 99 -11.94 29.09 1.71
CA ALA A 99 -13.16 28.31 1.86
C ALA A 99 -13.08 26.97 1.09
N CYS A 100 -12.56 27.00 -0.14
CA CYS A 100 -12.33 25.84 -0.99
C CYS A 100 -11.32 24.86 -0.39
N ARG A 101 -10.24 25.38 0.21
CA ARG A 101 -9.28 24.62 1.01
C ARG A 101 -10.01 24.01 2.20
N ASP A 102 -10.54 24.83 3.11
CA ASP A 102 -11.02 24.39 4.42
C ASP A 102 -12.15 23.33 4.33
N ILE A 103 -13.07 23.42 3.36
CA ILE A 103 -14.11 22.39 3.16
C ILE A 103 -13.51 21.04 2.71
N LEU A 104 -12.49 21.05 1.86
CA LEU A 104 -11.79 19.84 1.41
C LEU A 104 -10.78 19.31 2.44
N VAL A 105 -10.33 20.19 3.34
CA VAL A 105 -9.15 20.00 4.21
C VAL A 105 -9.56 19.74 5.65
N LYS A 106 -10.24 20.68 6.33
CA LYS A 106 -10.71 20.54 7.72
C LYS A 106 -11.91 19.61 7.83
N HIS A 107 -12.74 19.56 6.79
CA HIS A 107 -13.94 18.70 6.75
C HIS A 107 -13.76 17.47 5.83
N HIS A 108 -12.51 17.05 5.59
CA HIS A 108 -12.16 16.03 4.58
C HIS A 108 -12.87 14.69 4.72
N ASN A 109 -13.20 14.27 5.96
CA ASN A 109 -13.96 13.05 6.23
C ASN A 109 -15.46 13.24 5.96
N ALA A 110 -16.00 14.40 6.33
CA ALA A 110 -17.40 14.71 6.09
C ALA A 110 -17.71 14.80 4.59
N VAL A 111 -16.83 15.39 3.77
CA VAL A 111 -17.06 15.56 2.31
C VAL A 111 -16.42 14.47 1.42
N ILE A 112 -16.05 13.31 1.98
CA ILE A 112 -15.25 12.29 1.29
C ILE A 112 -15.97 11.61 0.10
N ASP A 113 -17.31 11.63 0.12
CA ASP A 113 -18.21 10.88 -0.76
C ASP A 113 -18.54 11.62 -2.08
N ARG A 114 -19.27 10.95 -2.99
CA ARG A 114 -19.68 11.45 -4.31
C ARG A 114 -21.18 11.24 -4.57
N PRO A 115 -21.87 12.20 -5.21
CA PRO A 115 -23.21 11.95 -5.75
C PRO A 115 -23.16 10.93 -6.89
N LYS A 116 -24.22 10.10 -7.00
CA LYS A 116 -24.51 9.31 -8.20
C LYS A 116 -25.42 10.15 -9.11
N LEU A 117 -25.01 10.38 -10.35
CA LEU A 117 -25.74 11.12 -11.38
C LEU A 117 -26.38 10.14 -12.38
N TYR A 118 -27.54 10.47 -12.94
CA TYR A 118 -28.29 9.54 -13.79
C TYR A 118 -27.54 9.21 -15.09
N THR A 119 -27.07 10.23 -15.80
CA THR A 119 -26.41 10.11 -17.10
C THR A 119 -25.07 9.40 -16.97
N PHE A 120 -24.19 9.90 -16.09
CA PHE A 120 -22.84 9.33 -15.94
C PHE A 120 -22.82 7.97 -15.24
N HIS A 121 -23.53 7.81 -14.12
CA HIS A 121 -23.46 6.57 -13.33
C HIS A 121 -24.51 5.54 -13.75
N GLY A 122 -25.71 5.98 -14.15
CA GLY A 122 -26.81 5.11 -14.55
C GLY A 122 -26.73 4.64 -16.02
N VAL A 123 -26.30 5.51 -16.94
CA VAL A 123 -26.19 5.15 -18.37
C VAL A 123 -24.74 4.80 -18.75
N ILE A 124 -23.79 5.74 -18.61
CA ILE A 124 -22.40 5.59 -19.10
C ILE A 124 -21.59 4.53 -18.32
N SER A 125 -21.73 4.47 -17.00
CA SER A 125 -20.88 3.63 -16.13
C SER A 125 -21.52 2.31 -15.70
N SER A 126 -22.60 1.90 -16.38
CA SER A 126 -23.39 0.71 -16.03
C SER A 126 -22.71 -0.64 -16.34
N THR A 127 -21.62 -0.62 -17.14
CA THR A 127 -20.93 -1.81 -17.67
C THR A 127 -19.55 -2.00 -17.03
N GLN A 128 -18.62 -1.07 -17.28
CA GLN A 128 -17.22 -1.11 -16.78
C GLN A 128 -17.06 -0.56 -15.34
N GLY A 129 -18.17 -0.35 -14.62
CA GLY A 129 -18.19 0.16 -13.25
C GLY A 129 -17.77 1.64 -13.10
N PHE A 130 -17.78 2.13 -11.85
CA PHE A 130 -17.53 3.54 -11.56
C PHE A 130 -16.04 3.85 -11.39
N THR A 131 -15.56 4.92 -12.03
CA THR A 131 -14.16 5.40 -11.94
C THR A 131 -13.83 6.05 -10.58
N ILE A 132 -12.60 5.84 -10.09
CA ILE A 132 -12.14 6.19 -8.73
C ILE A 132 -12.47 7.63 -8.32
N GLY A 133 -12.37 8.58 -9.27
CA GLY A 133 -12.63 10.00 -9.04
C GLY A 133 -14.08 10.33 -8.69
N SER A 134 -15.05 9.57 -9.23
CA SER A 134 -16.50 9.81 -9.14
C SER A 134 -17.30 8.64 -8.53
N SER A 135 -16.66 7.53 -8.15
CA SER A 135 -17.25 6.54 -7.23
C SER A 135 -17.61 7.16 -5.89
N PRO A 136 -18.76 6.80 -5.29
CA PRO A 136 -19.04 6.98 -3.87
C PRO A 136 -17.96 6.35 -2.98
N TRP A 137 -17.98 6.67 -1.68
CA TRP A 137 -16.99 6.18 -0.72
C TRP A 137 -17.35 4.80 -0.15
N ASP A 138 -17.22 3.76 -0.97
CA ASP A 138 -17.41 2.35 -0.63
C ASP A 138 -16.09 1.57 -0.57
N ALA A 139 -16.16 0.27 -0.22
CA ALA A 139 -14.99 -0.61 -0.12
C ALA A 139 -14.25 -0.78 -1.46
N SER A 140 -14.96 -0.81 -2.60
CA SER A 140 -14.32 -0.87 -3.92
C SER A 140 -13.60 0.44 -4.25
N CYS A 141 -14.16 1.59 -3.87
CA CYS A 141 -13.49 2.88 -4.01
C CYS A 141 -12.21 2.96 -3.16
N LYS A 142 -12.25 2.47 -1.91
CA LYS A 142 -11.05 2.31 -1.06
C LYS A 142 -10.01 1.42 -1.74
N ASN A 143 -10.38 0.19 -2.12
CA ASN A 143 -9.48 -0.80 -2.71
C ASN A 143 -8.82 -0.29 -3.98
N LYS A 144 -9.60 0.22 -4.94
CA LYS A 144 -9.07 0.77 -6.19
C LYS A 144 -8.19 2.00 -5.98
N ARG A 145 -8.55 2.89 -5.03
CA ARG A 145 -7.73 4.07 -4.69
C ARG A 145 -6.42 3.68 -3.99
N LYS A 146 -6.43 2.61 -3.19
CA LYS A 146 -5.23 2.02 -2.58
C LYS A 146 -4.31 1.40 -3.65
N ALA A 147 -4.85 0.54 -4.51
CA ALA A 147 -4.09 -0.10 -5.59
C ALA A 147 -3.46 0.92 -6.56
N ALA A 148 -4.25 1.88 -7.05
CA ALA A 148 -3.72 2.97 -7.90
C ALA A 148 -2.70 3.86 -7.16
N GLY A 149 -2.87 4.07 -5.85
CA GLY A 149 -1.91 4.80 -5.01
C GLY A 149 -0.59 4.04 -4.81
N THR A 150 -0.61 2.71 -4.74
CA THR A 150 0.59 1.87 -4.70
C THR A 150 1.33 1.90 -6.04
N ALA A 151 0.62 1.75 -7.16
CA ALA A 151 1.21 1.78 -8.50
C ALA A 151 1.85 3.14 -8.84
N LEU A 152 1.25 4.25 -8.40
CA LEU A 152 1.75 5.61 -8.58
C LEU A 152 2.72 6.08 -7.47
N SER A 153 3.17 5.17 -6.59
CA SER A 153 4.08 5.51 -5.49
C SER A 153 5.51 5.81 -5.97
N ARG A 154 6.24 6.67 -5.25
CA ARG A 154 7.64 7.03 -5.59
C ARG A 154 8.57 5.82 -5.84
N PRO A 155 8.45 4.67 -5.15
CA PRO A 155 9.22 3.47 -5.49
C PRO A 155 8.74 2.78 -6.77
N ALA A 156 7.43 2.52 -6.91
CA ALA A 156 6.88 1.81 -8.07
C ALA A 156 7.12 2.57 -9.38
N MET A 157 6.96 3.90 -9.34
CA MET A 157 7.27 4.84 -10.42
C MET A 157 8.65 4.60 -11.06
N ARG A 158 9.69 4.25 -10.28
CA ARG A 158 11.05 4.05 -10.81
C ARG A 158 11.15 2.92 -11.83
N ASN A 159 10.31 1.89 -11.69
CA ASN A 159 10.24 0.79 -12.66
C ASN A 159 9.64 1.25 -14.01
N TYR A 160 8.85 2.33 -13.98
CA TYR A 160 8.18 2.94 -15.12
C TYR A 160 8.94 4.14 -15.70
N HIS A 161 10.08 4.55 -15.13
CA HIS A 161 10.83 5.70 -15.63
C HIS A 161 11.21 5.59 -17.12
N PRO A 162 11.80 4.49 -17.64
CA PRO A 162 12.29 4.44 -19.03
C PRO A 162 11.19 4.71 -20.07
N MET A 163 10.02 4.09 -19.91
CA MET A 163 8.88 4.27 -20.82
C MET A 163 8.28 5.69 -20.77
N PHE A 164 8.33 6.37 -19.62
CA PHE A 164 7.91 7.77 -19.52
C PHE A 164 8.96 8.73 -20.08
N ASP A 165 10.24 8.40 -19.91
CA ASP A 165 11.36 9.17 -20.43
C ASP A 165 11.30 9.18 -21.97
N LEU A 166 11.22 7.98 -22.58
CA LEU A 166 11.06 7.75 -24.02
C LEU A 166 9.97 8.65 -24.64
N GLU A 167 8.75 8.64 -24.09
CA GLU A 167 7.66 9.46 -24.63
C GLU A 167 7.93 10.97 -24.55
N SER A 168 8.70 11.42 -23.54
CA SER A 168 9.12 12.83 -23.44
C SER A 168 10.32 13.20 -24.33
N PHE A 169 11.03 12.23 -24.93
CA PHE A 169 11.83 12.48 -26.14
C PHE A 169 10.92 12.54 -27.37
N CYS A 170 9.98 11.60 -27.52
CA CYS A 170 9.15 11.47 -28.72
C CYS A 170 8.25 12.68 -29.00
N ILE A 171 7.77 13.40 -27.98
CA ILE A 171 7.02 14.65 -28.18
C ILE A 171 7.83 15.69 -28.99
N VAL A 172 9.13 15.85 -28.69
CA VAL A 172 10.00 16.79 -29.40
C VAL A 172 10.39 16.25 -30.78
N ARG A 173 10.60 14.93 -30.91
CA ARG A 173 10.81 14.23 -32.20
C ARG A 173 9.65 14.45 -33.16
N ASP A 174 8.41 14.36 -32.69
CA ASP A 174 7.23 14.48 -33.55
C ASP A 174 6.92 15.94 -33.90
N MET A 175 7.15 16.87 -32.97
CA MET A 175 7.19 18.31 -33.29
C MET A 175 8.30 18.64 -34.32
N HIS A 176 9.48 18.02 -34.21
CA HIS A 176 10.61 18.20 -35.13
C HIS A 176 10.22 17.79 -36.56
N LYS A 177 9.70 16.56 -36.75
CA LYS A 177 9.27 16.01 -38.06
C LYS A 177 8.41 16.98 -38.86
N ASP A 178 7.36 17.50 -38.24
CA ASP A 178 6.33 18.29 -38.94
C ASP A 178 6.71 19.78 -39.08
N SER A 179 7.67 20.27 -38.29
CA SER A 179 8.07 21.69 -38.28
C SER A 179 9.02 22.14 -39.40
N ASN A 180 9.62 21.20 -40.14
CA ASN A 180 10.46 21.41 -41.33
C ASN A 180 11.36 22.69 -41.31
N PHE A 181 12.46 22.64 -40.55
CA PHE A 181 13.42 23.75 -40.35
C PHE A 181 14.09 24.36 -41.59
N SER A 182 13.77 23.82 -42.78
CA SER A 182 14.11 24.40 -44.08
C SER A 182 13.35 25.71 -44.34
N ASP A 183 12.12 25.82 -43.83
CA ASP A 183 11.19 26.90 -44.13
C ASP A 183 10.68 27.59 -42.85
N PRO A 184 11.13 28.84 -42.56
CA PRO A 184 10.72 29.56 -41.36
C PRO A 184 9.27 30.10 -41.42
N SER A 185 8.49 29.81 -42.46
CA SER A 185 7.05 30.11 -42.52
C SER A 185 6.15 28.98 -42.00
N VAL A 186 6.72 27.82 -41.67
CA VAL A 186 5.97 26.68 -41.14
C VAL A 186 5.53 26.93 -39.70
N GLU A 187 4.22 26.81 -39.46
CA GLU A 187 3.58 26.93 -38.15
C GLU A 187 2.74 25.68 -37.86
N ILE A 188 2.89 25.10 -36.67
CA ILE A 188 2.24 23.84 -36.27
C ILE A 188 1.33 24.03 -35.04
N SER A 189 0.27 23.23 -34.95
CA SER A 189 -0.52 23.10 -33.72
C SER A 189 0.16 22.09 -32.80
N ILE A 190 0.50 22.49 -31.57
CA ILE A 190 1.27 21.66 -30.63
C ILE A 190 0.43 20.59 -29.92
N ARG A 191 -0.89 20.77 -29.87
CA ARG A 191 -1.79 19.95 -29.06
C ARG A 191 -1.77 18.45 -29.42
N PRO A 192 -1.74 18.01 -30.70
CA PRO A 192 -1.74 16.58 -31.05
C PRO A 192 -0.53 15.82 -30.49
N TYR A 193 0.68 16.39 -30.56
CA TYR A 193 1.90 15.76 -30.02
C TYR A 193 1.81 15.60 -28.50
N ILE A 194 1.27 16.62 -27.81
CA ILE A 194 1.05 16.59 -26.36
C ILE A 194 -0.02 15.55 -25.99
N GLN A 195 -1.10 15.43 -26.79
CA GLN A 195 -2.12 14.40 -26.60
C GLN A 195 -1.58 12.98 -26.80
N ARG A 196 -0.74 12.74 -27.82
CA ARG A 196 -0.02 11.46 -27.99
C ARG A 196 0.87 11.16 -26.79
N PHE A 197 1.73 12.11 -26.39
CA PHE A 197 2.61 11.99 -25.23
C PHE A 197 1.86 11.58 -23.96
N ALA A 198 0.77 12.28 -23.63
CA ALA A 198 -0.04 11.99 -22.46
C ALA A 198 -0.81 10.67 -22.57
N LEU A 199 -1.38 10.35 -23.74
CA LEU A 199 -2.13 9.11 -23.93
C LEU A 199 -1.21 7.89 -23.86
N ASN A 200 -0.10 7.86 -24.62
CA ASN A 200 0.89 6.78 -24.59
C ASN A 200 1.41 6.52 -23.19
N THR A 201 1.81 7.58 -22.48
CA THR A 201 2.20 7.50 -21.06
C THR A 201 1.15 6.74 -20.23
N THR A 202 -0.14 7.03 -20.39
CA THR A 202 -1.20 6.30 -19.67
C THR A 202 -1.46 4.90 -20.20
N LEU A 203 -1.39 4.65 -21.51
CA LEU A 203 -1.65 3.34 -22.12
C LEU A 203 -0.51 2.35 -21.82
N THR A 204 0.74 2.79 -21.83
CA THR A 204 1.89 1.94 -21.49
C THR A 204 1.91 1.67 -19.98
N LEU A 205 1.57 2.65 -19.14
CA LEU A 205 1.39 2.43 -17.70
C LEU A 205 0.23 1.46 -17.38
N CYS A 206 -0.91 1.58 -18.05
CA CYS A 206 -2.07 0.75 -17.74
C CYS A 206 -2.05 -0.63 -18.40
N TYR A 207 -1.57 -0.74 -19.64
CA TYR A 207 -1.69 -1.92 -20.51
C TYR A 207 -0.36 -2.37 -21.16
N GLY A 208 0.74 -1.64 -20.99
CA GLY A 208 2.02 -1.94 -21.67
C GLY A 208 1.99 -1.66 -23.18
N ILE A 209 0.91 -1.05 -23.67
CA ILE A 209 0.65 -0.76 -25.08
C ILE A 209 1.04 0.69 -25.40
N ARG A 210 1.52 0.93 -26.62
CA ARG A 210 1.95 2.23 -27.16
C ARG A 210 1.37 2.42 -28.57
N MET A 211 1.19 3.68 -28.98
CA MET A 211 0.87 4.10 -30.35
C MET A 211 2.05 4.88 -30.94
N ASP A 212 2.50 4.51 -32.14
CA ASP A 212 3.75 5.05 -32.69
C ASP A 212 3.55 6.39 -33.43
N ASP A 213 2.39 6.59 -34.05
CA ASP A 213 2.04 7.79 -34.83
C ASP A 213 1.17 8.81 -34.07
N THR A 214 1.40 10.11 -34.31
CA THR A 214 0.57 11.23 -33.80
C THR A 214 -0.89 11.17 -34.25
N TYR A 215 -1.15 10.42 -35.32
CA TYR A 215 -2.40 10.42 -36.07
C TYR A 215 -3.02 9.02 -36.21
N ASP A 216 -2.68 8.09 -35.31
CA ASP A 216 -3.31 6.77 -35.19
C ASP A 216 -4.84 6.86 -34.94
N ASP A 217 -5.61 5.95 -35.51
CA ASP A 217 -7.08 5.99 -35.46
C ASP A 217 -7.67 5.48 -34.14
N LEU A 218 -6.99 4.56 -33.45
CA LEU A 218 -7.38 4.15 -32.10
C LEU A 218 -7.07 5.25 -31.08
N LEU A 219 -5.96 5.98 -31.27
CA LEU A 219 -5.63 7.20 -30.52
C LEU A 219 -6.73 8.26 -30.68
N ARG A 220 -7.13 8.54 -31.92
CA ARG A 220 -8.24 9.48 -32.24
C ARG A 220 -9.55 9.04 -31.59
N GLU A 221 -9.92 7.77 -31.69
CA GLU A 221 -11.17 7.24 -31.12
C GLU A 221 -11.18 7.33 -29.58
N ILE A 222 -10.08 6.97 -28.91
CA ILE A 222 -9.97 7.11 -27.45
C ILE A 222 -10.08 8.57 -27.03
N LEU A 223 -9.38 9.49 -27.71
CA LEU A 223 -9.46 10.93 -27.44
C LEU A 223 -10.88 11.48 -27.66
N HIS A 224 -11.54 11.11 -28.77
CA HIS A 224 -12.88 11.59 -29.12
C HIS A 224 -13.94 11.09 -28.14
N VAL A 225 -14.04 9.77 -27.96
CA VAL A 225 -15.03 9.14 -27.06
C VAL A 225 -14.75 9.55 -25.61
N GLY A 226 -13.48 9.59 -25.21
CA GLY A 226 -13.07 10.02 -23.89
C GLY A 226 -13.50 11.46 -23.58
N SER A 227 -13.21 12.41 -24.47
CA SER A 227 -13.61 13.82 -24.33
C SER A 227 -15.13 13.96 -24.24
N ALA A 228 -15.88 13.28 -25.11
CA ALA A 228 -17.34 13.30 -25.11
C ALA A 228 -17.95 12.72 -23.82
N ILE A 229 -17.31 11.70 -23.22
CA ILE A 229 -17.68 11.16 -21.91
C ILE A 229 -17.30 12.11 -20.76
N SER A 230 -16.23 12.88 -20.89
CA SER A 230 -15.80 13.88 -19.90
C SER A 230 -16.82 15.02 -19.77
N LEU A 231 -17.39 15.49 -20.89
CA LEU A 231 -18.54 16.41 -20.89
C LEU A 231 -19.71 15.84 -20.06
N LEU A 232 -20.11 14.59 -20.32
CA LEU A 232 -21.23 13.93 -19.64
C LEU A 232 -21.02 13.68 -18.14
N ARG A 233 -19.81 13.89 -17.63
CA ARG A 233 -19.44 13.77 -16.21
C ARG A 233 -19.52 15.11 -15.46
N SER A 234 -19.69 16.22 -16.18
CA SER A 234 -19.77 17.57 -15.62
C SER A 234 -21.08 17.83 -14.89
N ALA A 235 -21.03 18.67 -13.86
CA ALA A 235 -22.21 19.19 -13.17
C ALA A 235 -22.99 20.24 -13.98
N SER A 236 -22.41 20.77 -15.07
CA SER A 236 -22.98 21.82 -15.92
C SER A 236 -23.76 21.27 -17.13
N GLU A 237 -23.31 20.15 -17.68
CA GLU A 237 -23.80 19.62 -18.97
C GLU A 237 -25.20 18.98 -18.89
N ASN A 238 -25.53 18.28 -17.80
CA ASN A 238 -26.65 17.33 -17.78
C ASN A 238 -27.82 17.73 -16.88
N MET A 239 -28.70 18.61 -17.38
CA MET A 239 -29.94 18.98 -16.70
C MET A 239 -30.83 17.78 -16.34
N GLN A 240 -30.81 16.67 -17.09
CA GLN A 240 -31.60 15.47 -16.78
C GLN A 240 -31.16 14.74 -15.49
N ASP A 241 -29.94 15.00 -14.99
CA ASP A 241 -29.50 14.48 -13.69
C ASP A 241 -30.25 15.15 -12.53
N TYR A 242 -30.68 16.40 -12.75
CA TYR A 242 -31.29 17.30 -11.77
C TYR A 242 -32.80 17.52 -11.97
N VAL A 243 -33.31 17.30 -13.18
CA VAL A 243 -34.72 17.45 -13.55
C VAL A 243 -35.22 16.10 -14.08
N PRO A 244 -35.72 15.20 -13.20
CA PRO A 244 -36.03 13.82 -13.58
C PRO A 244 -37.05 13.65 -14.71
N ALA A 245 -37.94 14.64 -14.91
CA ALA A 245 -38.92 14.63 -16.00
C ALA A 245 -38.29 14.54 -17.40
N LEU A 246 -37.09 15.13 -17.60
CA LEU A 246 -36.40 15.12 -18.88
C LEU A 246 -36.00 13.71 -19.35
N ARG A 247 -35.81 12.78 -18.40
CA ARG A 247 -35.42 11.37 -18.68
C ARG A 247 -36.50 10.59 -19.43
N TYR A 248 -37.76 11.02 -19.29
CA TYR A 248 -38.95 10.38 -19.86
C TYR A 248 -39.44 11.03 -21.15
N LEU A 249 -38.68 11.99 -21.71
CA LEU A 249 -38.99 12.54 -23.03
C LEU A 249 -38.85 11.45 -24.11
N PRO A 250 -39.82 11.33 -25.04
CA PRO A 250 -39.69 10.42 -26.16
C PRO A 250 -38.49 10.83 -27.02
N ASN A 251 -37.74 9.85 -27.52
CA ASN A 251 -36.51 10.02 -28.29
C ASN A 251 -35.43 10.86 -27.55
N ASN A 252 -35.15 10.52 -26.27
CA ASN A 252 -34.07 11.16 -25.51
C ASN A 252 -32.67 10.93 -26.14
N GLU A 253 -32.23 11.91 -26.93
CA GLU A 253 -30.95 11.90 -27.65
C GLU A 253 -29.73 11.84 -26.72
N LYS A 254 -29.77 12.47 -25.54
CA LYS A 254 -28.66 12.40 -24.57
C LYS A 254 -28.45 10.98 -24.07
N ASP A 255 -29.53 10.24 -23.85
CA ASP A 255 -29.49 8.83 -23.47
C ASP A 255 -29.02 7.92 -24.62
N ALA A 256 -29.42 8.21 -25.86
CA ALA A 256 -28.96 7.49 -27.05
C ALA A 256 -27.45 7.69 -27.28
N ARG A 257 -26.99 8.96 -27.31
CA ARG A 257 -25.56 9.31 -27.41
C ARG A 257 -24.73 8.74 -26.26
N SER A 258 -25.29 8.69 -25.04
CA SER A 258 -24.62 8.05 -23.90
C SER A 258 -24.45 6.55 -24.08
N LYS A 259 -25.42 5.86 -24.71
CA LYS A 259 -25.33 4.42 -25.00
C LYS A 259 -24.32 4.12 -26.11
N ASP A 260 -24.24 4.95 -27.16
CA ASP A 260 -23.21 4.88 -28.20
C ASP A 260 -21.79 5.02 -27.61
N LEU A 261 -21.51 6.13 -26.94
CA LEU A 261 -20.20 6.42 -26.35
C LEU A 261 -19.76 5.33 -25.35
N ARG A 262 -20.70 4.78 -24.58
CA ARG A 262 -20.44 3.63 -23.70
C ARG A 262 -20.00 2.40 -24.51
N SER A 263 -20.74 2.02 -25.54
CA SER A 263 -20.43 0.83 -26.36
C SER A 263 -19.07 0.95 -27.05
N ARG A 264 -18.76 2.13 -27.62
CA ARG A 264 -17.47 2.41 -28.28
C ARG A 264 -16.30 2.38 -27.30
N ARG A 265 -16.46 2.99 -26.11
CA ARG A 265 -15.50 2.88 -25.01
C ARG A 265 -15.26 1.44 -24.59
N ASP A 266 -16.33 0.68 -24.39
CA ASP A 266 -16.24 -0.68 -23.87
C ASP A 266 -15.56 -1.62 -24.89
N ALA A 267 -15.75 -1.38 -26.19
CA ALA A 267 -15.04 -2.08 -27.26
C ALA A 267 -13.52 -1.88 -27.19
N TYR A 268 -13.02 -0.63 -27.13
CA TYR A 268 -11.56 -0.41 -27.05
C TYR A 268 -10.96 -0.81 -25.70
N LEU A 269 -11.70 -0.69 -24.59
CA LEU A 269 -11.21 -1.15 -23.28
C LEU A 269 -11.05 -2.67 -23.23
N ASN A 270 -11.97 -3.42 -23.82
CA ASN A 270 -11.85 -4.88 -23.93
C ASN A 270 -10.67 -5.24 -24.83
N LEU A 271 -10.54 -4.63 -26.02
CA LEU A 271 -9.41 -4.83 -26.94
C LEU A 271 -8.05 -4.63 -26.25
N LEU A 272 -7.89 -3.56 -25.46
CA LEU A 272 -6.66 -3.28 -24.70
C LEU A 272 -6.40 -4.33 -23.62
N LEU A 273 -7.43 -4.79 -22.91
CA LEU A 273 -7.29 -5.79 -21.83
C LEU A 273 -7.05 -7.21 -22.38
N ASP A 274 -7.65 -7.56 -23.51
CA ASP A 274 -7.45 -8.86 -24.15
C ASP A 274 -6.06 -8.97 -24.78
N LYS A 275 -5.52 -7.88 -25.34
CA LYS A 275 -4.10 -7.82 -25.73
C LYS A 275 -3.15 -8.02 -24.55
N VAL A 276 -3.47 -7.50 -23.35
CA VAL A 276 -2.66 -7.78 -22.15
C VAL A 276 -2.71 -9.26 -21.78
N ARG A 277 -3.89 -9.88 -21.80
CA ARG A 277 -4.04 -11.33 -21.53
C ARG A 277 -3.25 -12.17 -22.54
N GLU A 278 -3.25 -11.78 -23.81
CA GLU A 278 -2.46 -12.43 -24.86
C GLU A 278 -0.95 -12.28 -24.62
N MET A 279 -0.47 -11.06 -24.34
CA MET A 279 0.95 -10.82 -24.04
C MET A 279 1.44 -11.62 -22.82
N ILE A 280 0.62 -11.70 -21.75
CA ILE A 280 0.93 -12.52 -20.56
C ILE A 280 1.02 -14.00 -20.95
N LYS A 281 0.04 -14.52 -21.71
CA LYS A 281 0.02 -15.91 -22.19
C LYS A 281 1.22 -16.26 -23.06
N ASN A 282 1.67 -15.31 -23.88
CA ASN A 282 2.80 -15.48 -24.79
C ASN A 282 4.17 -15.16 -24.13
N GLY A 283 4.19 -14.70 -22.88
CA GLY A 283 5.41 -14.33 -22.15
C GLY A 283 6.08 -13.04 -22.65
N THR A 284 5.34 -12.16 -23.33
CA THR A 284 5.85 -10.94 -24.00
C THR A 284 5.37 -9.63 -23.37
N ASP A 285 4.69 -9.67 -22.22
CA ASP A 285 4.14 -8.46 -21.59
C ASP A 285 5.21 -7.54 -20.99
N LYS A 286 5.10 -6.24 -21.30
CA LYS A 286 5.89 -5.19 -20.65
C LYS A 286 5.31 -4.85 -19.26
N PRO A 287 6.13 -4.50 -18.26
CA PRO A 287 5.67 -4.17 -16.91
C PRO A 287 4.65 -3.02 -16.89
N CYS A 288 3.38 -3.33 -16.63
CA CYS A 288 2.29 -2.36 -16.55
C CYS A 288 1.30 -2.74 -15.43
N ILE A 289 0.36 -1.84 -15.10
CA ILE A 289 -0.58 -2.01 -13.98
C ILE A 289 -1.51 -3.21 -14.20
N SER A 290 -2.10 -3.38 -15.39
CA SER A 290 -2.98 -4.52 -15.63
C SER A 290 -2.21 -5.84 -15.64
N ALA A 291 -1.02 -5.92 -16.23
CA ALA A 291 -0.20 -7.14 -16.18
C ALA A 291 0.27 -7.48 -14.77
N ALA A 292 0.66 -6.48 -13.97
CA ALA A 292 1.04 -6.69 -12.57
C ALA A 292 -0.12 -7.23 -11.73
N ILE A 293 -1.35 -6.77 -11.93
CA ILE A 293 -2.53 -7.27 -11.19
C ILE A 293 -2.99 -8.63 -11.75
N LEU A 294 -2.99 -8.83 -13.07
CA LEU A 294 -3.41 -10.08 -13.71
C LEU A 294 -2.45 -11.26 -13.46
N LYS A 295 -1.20 -11.00 -13.04
CA LYS A 295 -0.22 -12.01 -12.62
C LYS A 295 -0.16 -12.24 -11.10
N ASP A 296 -0.82 -11.41 -10.30
CA ASP A 296 -0.76 -11.46 -8.84
C ASP A 296 -1.97 -12.24 -8.30
N GLU A 297 -1.79 -13.55 -8.12
CA GLU A 297 -2.81 -14.47 -7.61
C GLU A 297 -3.30 -14.12 -6.19
N GLU A 298 -2.57 -13.29 -5.43
CA GLU A 298 -3.01 -12.77 -4.12
C GLU A 298 -3.93 -11.53 -4.25
N THR A 299 -4.04 -10.90 -5.43
CA THR A 299 -4.86 -9.67 -5.57
C THR A 299 -6.36 -9.94 -5.48
N LYS A 300 -6.92 -9.55 -4.33
CA LYS A 300 -8.37 -9.53 -4.05
C LYS A 300 -9.15 -8.46 -4.84
N LEU A 301 -8.75 -8.15 -6.07
CA LEU A 301 -9.40 -7.20 -6.98
C LEU A 301 -10.16 -7.96 -8.06
N THR A 302 -11.43 -7.63 -8.26
CA THR A 302 -12.20 -8.20 -9.37
C THR A 302 -11.70 -7.66 -10.72
N GLY A 303 -11.87 -8.40 -11.81
CA GLY A 303 -11.48 -7.93 -13.15
C GLY A 303 -12.13 -6.59 -13.54
N VAL A 304 -13.37 -6.34 -13.09
CA VAL A 304 -14.06 -5.05 -13.25
C VAL A 304 -13.35 -3.93 -12.49
N GLU A 305 -12.76 -4.22 -11.33
CA GLU A 305 -11.96 -3.25 -10.59
C GLU A 305 -10.61 -2.95 -11.27
N VAL A 306 -9.99 -3.93 -11.94
CA VAL A 306 -8.79 -3.71 -12.77
C VAL A 306 -9.11 -2.81 -13.97
N SER A 307 -10.17 -3.11 -14.73
CA SER A 307 -10.67 -2.24 -15.80
C SER A 307 -10.99 -0.83 -15.29
N SER A 308 -11.64 -0.75 -14.12
CA SER A 308 -11.99 0.51 -13.48
C SER A 308 -10.78 1.32 -13.01
N ILE A 309 -9.70 0.69 -12.55
CA ILE A 309 -8.42 1.36 -12.25
C ILE A 309 -7.80 1.91 -13.54
N CYS A 310 -7.63 1.08 -14.58
CA CYS A 310 -6.99 1.50 -15.83
C CYS A 310 -7.77 2.62 -16.52
N LEU A 311 -9.10 2.49 -16.64
CA LEU A 311 -9.98 3.55 -17.14
C LEU A 311 -9.87 4.84 -16.30
N SER A 312 -9.74 4.74 -14.97
CA SER A 312 -9.58 5.93 -14.11
C SER A 312 -8.24 6.65 -14.31
N LEU A 313 -7.19 5.92 -14.71
CA LEU A 313 -5.85 6.48 -14.92
C LEU A 313 -5.71 7.08 -16.31
N VAL A 314 -6.15 6.36 -17.36
CA VAL A 314 -6.23 6.89 -18.74
C VAL A 314 -7.09 8.16 -18.77
N SER A 315 -8.35 8.09 -18.29
CA SER A 315 -9.25 9.25 -18.20
C SER A 315 -8.73 10.40 -17.32
N GLY A 316 -7.77 10.14 -16.42
CA GLY A 316 -7.12 11.20 -15.65
C GLY A 316 -6.01 11.90 -16.43
N GLY A 317 -5.18 11.15 -17.15
CA GLY A 317 -3.96 11.68 -17.79
C GLY A 317 -4.16 12.30 -19.16
N PHE A 318 -4.95 11.69 -20.06
CA PHE A 318 -4.99 12.12 -21.47
C PHE A 318 -5.62 13.50 -21.69
N GLU A 319 -6.46 14.00 -20.77
CA GLU A 319 -7.03 15.36 -20.85
C GLU A 319 -6.23 16.39 -20.05
N THR A 320 -5.86 16.08 -18.81
CA THR A 320 -5.32 17.08 -17.88
C THR A 320 -3.89 17.51 -18.19
N ILE A 321 -3.05 16.59 -18.69
CA ILE A 321 -1.66 16.91 -19.07
C ILE A 321 -1.64 17.77 -20.35
N PRO A 322 -2.38 17.44 -21.43
CA PRO A 322 -2.49 18.33 -22.58
C PRO A 322 -3.21 19.65 -22.27
N GLY A 323 -4.24 19.63 -21.41
CA GLY A 323 -4.89 20.84 -20.92
C GLY A 323 -3.90 21.81 -20.28
N THR A 324 -3.05 21.31 -19.36
CA THR A 324 -2.05 22.13 -18.67
C THR A 324 -0.91 22.57 -19.61
N LEU A 325 -0.31 21.64 -20.36
CA LEU A 325 0.90 21.93 -21.15
C LEU A 325 0.62 22.78 -22.39
N THR A 326 -0.50 22.53 -23.11
CA THR A 326 -0.86 23.32 -24.29
C THR A 326 -1.07 24.79 -23.90
N SER A 327 -1.82 25.04 -22.81
CA SER A 327 -2.06 26.39 -22.32
C SER A 327 -0.82 27.05 -21.73
N CYS A 328 0.04 26.29 -21.03
CA CYS A 328 1.35 26.76 -20.57
C CYS A 328 2.22 27.25 -21.74
N LEU A 329 2.36 26.43 -22.78
CA LEU A 329 3.14 26.79 -23.97
C LEU A 329 2.50 27.94 -24.76
N GLY A 330 1.17 28.10 -24.69
CA GLY A 330 0.44 29.28 -25.20
C GLY A 330 0.80 30.57 -24.46
N SER A 331 0.75 30.56 -23.12
CA SER A 331 1.25 31.69 -22.30
C SER A 331 2.71 32.00 -22.55
N LEU A 332 3.55 30.98 -22.77
CA LEU A 332 4.98 31.16 -23.01
C LEU A 332 5.31 31.70 -24.42
N CYS A 333 4.48 31.44 -25.44
CA CYS A 333 4.80 31.83 -26.81
C CYS A 333 4.36 33.26 -27.19
N THR A 334 3.57 33.95 -26.35
CA THR A 334 3.26 35.39 -26.52
C THR A 334 4.50 36.28 -26.33
N PRO A 335 4.47 37.57 -26.73
CA PRO A 335 5.58 38.51 -26.49
C PRO A 335 5.98 38.65 -25.02
N GLU A 336 5.01 38.62 -24.11
CA GLU A 336 5.22 38.64 -22.65
C GLU A 336 5.86 37.32 -22.18
N GLY A 337 5.34 36.20 -22.68
CA GLY A 337 5.85 34.86 -22.44
C GLY A 337 7.32 34.65 -22.86
N GLN A 338 7.81 35.38 -23.87
CA GLN A 338 9.23 35.34 -24.26
C GLN A 338 10.17 35.72 -23.11
N ILE A 339 9.75 36.61 -22.21
CA ILE A 339 10.53 36.99 -21.01
C ILE A 339 10.73 35.78 -20.11
N PHE A 340 9.65 35.03 -19.86
CA PHE A 340 9.67 33.82 -19.05
C PHE A 340 10.41 32.66 -19.74
N GLN A 341 10.27 32.48 -21.07
CA GLN A 341 11.09 31.52 -21.81
C GLN A 341 12.59 31.84 -21.72
N LYS A 342 12.97 33.13 -21.82
CA LYS A 342 14.38 33.55 -21.75
C LYS A 342 14.96 33.32 -20.35
N ARG A 343 14.21 33.66 -19.29
CA ARG A 343 14.62 33.39 -17.90
C ARG A 343 14.69 31.88 -17.61
N ALA A 344 13.72 31.10 -18.08
CA ALA A 344 13.73 29.64 -17.95
C ALA A 344 14.95 29.00 -18.64
N TYR A 345 15.30 29.43 -19.86
CA TYR A 345 16.47 28.93 -20.57
C TYR A 345 17.78 29.25 -19.84
N ALA A 346 17.96 30.49 -19.38
CA ALA A 346 19.14 30.87 -18.61
C ALA A 346 19.27 30.10 -17.27
N ASP A 347 18.16 29.73 -16.64
CA ASP A 347 18.17 28.89 -15.43
C ASP A 347 18.37 27.39 -15.76
N ILE A 348 18.05 26.92 -16.98
CA ILE A 348 18.49 25.61 -17.48
C ILE A 348 20.01 25.60 -17.68
N GLU A 349 20.57 26.54 -18.46
CA GLU A 349 22.02 26.67 -18.74
C GLU A 349 22.85 26.72 -17.44
N ARG A 350 22.32 27.39 -16.41
CA ARG A 350 22.93 27.50 -15.08
C ARG A 350 22.99 26.19 -14.30
N HIS A 351 22.03 25.29 -14.47
CA HIS A 351 21.97 23.99 -13.76
C HIS A 351 22.52 22.82 -14.61
N TYR A 352 22.57 23.00 -15.93
CA TYR A 352 23.08 22.03 -16.91
C TYR A 352 24.00 22.77 -17.90
N PRO A 353 25.33 22.82 -17.62
CA PRO A 353 26.29 23.50 -18.49
C PRO A 353 26.45 22.88 -19.88
N ASP A 354 26.08 21.61 -20.05
CA ASP A 354 25.75 21.03 -21.36
C ASP A 354 24.24 20.77 -21.41
N ILE A 355 23.58 21.29 -22.46
CA ILE A 355 22.15 21.07 -22.71
C ILE A 355 21.84 19.59 -23.00
N ARG A 356 22.84 18.79 -23.43
CA ARG A 356 22.71 17.32 -23.53
C ARG A 356 22.45 16.66 -22.18
N ASP A 357 23.07 17.16 -21.09
CA ASP A 357 22.81 16.64 -19.74
C ASP A 357 21.39 16.98 -19.28
N ALA A 358 20.87 18.16 -19.63
CA ALA A 358 19.46 18.51 -19.39
C ALA A 358 18.53 17.54 -20.16
N TRP A 359 18.87 17.24 -21.41
CA TRP A 359 18.14 16.31 -22.27
C TRP A 359 18.14 14.86 -21.80
N GLN A 360 19.22 14.38 -21.16
CA GLN A 360 19.33 12.99 -20.68
C GLN A 360 18.84 12.79 -19.25
N ASN A 361 19.02 13.78 -18.36
CA ASN A 361 18.75 13.62 -16.92
C ASN A 361 17.43 14.24 -16.46
N SER A 362 16.74 15.00 -17.31
CA SER A 362 15.53 15.77 -16.98
C SER A 362 14.38 14.98 -16.36
N PHE A 363 14.11 13.75 -16.82
CA PHE A 363 13.06 12.93 -16.21
C PHE A 363 13.47 12.38 -14.84
N GLN A 364 14.76 12.27 -14.56
CA GLN A 364 15.26 11.80 -13.27
C GLN A 364 15.35 12.95 -12.25
N GLU A 365 15.70 14.16 -12.70
CA GLU A 365 16.06 15.29 -11.84
C GLU A 365 15.26 16.59 -12.07
N GLU A 366 14.47 17.00 -11.07
CA GLU A 366 13.80 18.31 -11.03
C GLU A 366 14.74 19.42 -10.50
N LYS A 367 15.89 19.63 -11.15
CA LYS A 367 16.88 20.63 -10.71
C LYS A 367 16.38 22.07 -10.85
N VAL A 368 15.88 22.48 -12.01
CA VAL A 368 15.69 23.90 -12.39
C VAL A 368 14.51 24.57 -11.65
N PRO A 369 14.73 25.55 -10.74
CA PRO A 369 13.67 26.29 -10.04
C PRO A 369 12.66 26.96 -10.97
N TYR A 370 13.12 27.66 -12.03
CA TYR A 370 12.24 28.46 -12.86
C TYR A 370 11.20 27.61 -13.64
N LEU A 371 11.56 26.38 -14.03
CA LEU A 371 10.63 25.46 -14.69
C LEU A 371 9.56 24.93 -13.73
N LYS A 372 9.92 24.60 -12.48
CA LYS A 372 8.96 24.22 -11.45
C LYS A 372 7.97 25.36 -11.20
N ALA A 373 8.45 26.60 -11.14
CA ALA A 373 7.62 27.79 -11.00
C ALA A 373 6.63 28.00 -12.17
N ILE A 374 7.07 27.80 -13.42
CA ILE A 374 6.18 27.81 -14.59
C ILE A 374 5.08 26.74 -14.47
N ILE A 375 5.41 25.54 -13.99
CA ILE A 375 4.45 24.42 -13.87
C ILE A 375 3.44 24.66 -12.75
N GLN A 376 3.86 25.24 -11.61
CA GLN A 376 2.95 25.66 -10.54
C GLN A 376 1.99 26.75 -11.04
N GLU A 377 2.47 27.75 -11.78
CA GLU A 377 1.61 28.83 -12.29
C GLU A 377 0.68 28.33 -13.40
N ALA A 378 1.14 27.48 -14.31
CA ALA A 378 0.27 26.83 -15.29
C ALA A 378 -0.80 25.97 -14.60
N GLY A 379 -0.44 25.24 -13.54
CA GLY A 379 -1.36 24.48 -12.71
C GLY A 379 -2.40 25.37 -12.02
N ARG A 380 -2.01 26.54 -11.48
CA ARG A 380 -2.93 27.52 -10.86
C ARG A 380 -3.84 28.16 -11.89
N TYR A 381 -3.24 28.87 -12.85
CA TYR A 381 -3.91 29.78 -13.77
C TYR A 381 -4.79 29.01 -14.75
N TYR A 382 -4.23 28.02 -15.46
CA TYR A 382 -5.02 27.11 -16.31
C TYR A 382 -5.62 26.00 -15.45
N THR A 383 -6.63 26.37 -14.66
CA THR A 383 -7.35 25.45 -13.76
C THR A 383 -8.08 24.39 -14.57
N VAL A 384 -7.45 23.24 -14.80
CA VAL A 384 -7.97 22.18 -15.68
C VAL A 384 -9.31 21.58 -15.26
N SER A 385 -9.86 21.87 -14.08
CA SER A 385 -11.22 21.44 -13.70
C SER A 385 -11.90 22.50 -12.82
N SER A 386 -12.46 23.52 -13.46
CA SER A 386 -12.94 24.76 -12.81
C SER A 386 -13.88 24.55 -11.62
N MET A 387 -14.85 23.65 -11.71
CA MET A 387 -15.81 23.34 -10.63
C MET A 387 -15.45 22.11 -9.77
N SER A 388 -14.29 21.49 -10.04
CA SER A 388 -13.90 20.18 -9.53
C SER A 388 -14.94 19.07 -9.81
N LEU A 389 -14.63 17.84 -9.40
CA LEU A 389 -15.64 16.79 -9.31
C LEU A 389 -16.54 17.04 -8.07
N PRO A 390 -17.89 16.99 -8.19
CA PRO A 390 -18.83 17.22 -7.10
C PRO A 390 -18.61 16.30 -5.89
N ARG A 391 -18.68 16.88 -4.69
CA ARG A 391 -18.53 16.21 -3.38
C ARG A 391 -19.92 15.91 -2.79
N ARG A 392 -19.99 15.01 -1.80
CA ARG A 392 -21.20 14.74 -1.02
C ARG A 392 -20.86 14.63 0.46
N THR A 393 -21.68 15.21 1.33
CA THR A 393 -21.52 15.08 2.79
C THR A 393 -21.98 13.70 3.27
N VAL A 394 -21.20 13.04 4.12
CA VAL A 394 -21.53 11.79 4.82
C VAL A 394 -22.14 12.09 6.18
N THR A 395 -21.51 12.98 6.94
CA THR A 395 -21.94 13.53 8.23
C THR A 395 -22.40 14.98 8.07
N GLU A 396 -22.87 15.59 9.16
CA GLU A 396 -23.03 17.05 9.21
C GLU A 396 -21.68 17.79 9.12
N VAL A 397 -21.73 19.04 8.65
CA VAL A 397 -20.61 19.99 8.66
C VAL A 397 -21.10 21.29 9.30
N ASN A 398 -20.50 21.68 10.42
CA ASN A 398 -20.66 23.02 10.99
C ASN A 398 -19.74 23.98 10.24
N TRP A 399 -20.32 24.96 9.56
CA TRP A 399 -19.63 25.99 8.79
C TRP A 399 -20.07 27.38 9.28
N ASN A 400 -19.20 28.08 10.02
CA ASN A 400 -19.48 29.40 10.61
C ASN A 400 -20.82 29.48 11.38
N GLY A 401 -21.22 28.39 12.06
CA GLY A 401 -22.48 28.29 12.81
C GLY A 401 -23.68 27.82 11.98
N ALA A 402 -23.54 27.66 10.67
CA ALA A 402 -24.52 26.98 9.83
C ALA A 402 -24.28 25.46 9.84
N ILE A 403 -25.35 24.67 9.99
CA ILE A 403 -25.27 23.20 9.92
C ILE A 403 -25.63 22.77 8.50
N ILE A 404 -24.64 22.33 7.73
CA ILE A 404 -24.82 21.64 6.45
C ILE A 404 -25.16 20.17 6.79
N PRO A 405 -26.35 19.66 6.43
CA PRO A 405 -26.76 18.31 6.79
C PRO A 405 -26.05 17.25 5.93
N PRO A 406 -26.02 15.96 6.36
CA PRO A 406 -25.51 14.87 5.54
C PRO A 406 -26.29 14.77 4.21
N LYS A 407 -25.71 14.07 3.24
CA LYS A 407 -26.21 13.84 1.88
C LYS A 407 -26.27 15.09 0.95
N THR A 408 -26.01 16.29 1.45
CA THR A 408 -25.85 17.53 0.67
C THR A 408 -24.75 17.43 -0.39
N MET A 409 -25.00 17.97 -1.60
CA MET A 409 -23.97 18.13 -2.63
C MET A 409 -23.07 19.33 -2.32
N ILE A 410 -21.75 19.17 -2.48
CA ILE A 410 -20.77 20.24 -2.27
C ILE A 410 -20.00 20.46 -3.58
N LEU A 411 -19.88 21.71 -4.00
CA LEU A 411 -19.19 22.13 -5.22
C LEU A 411 -18.03 23.07 -4.85
N VAL A 412 -16.89 22.91 -5.52
CA VAL A 412 -15.66 23.66 -5.21
C VAL A 412 -15.20 24.35 -6.47
N ASN A 413 -15.44 25.66 -6.55
CA ASN A 413 -15.04 26.50 -7.67
C ASN A 413 -13.54 26.78 -7.59
N ALA A 414 -12.75 25.79 -7.99
CA ALA A 414 -11.30 25.84 -8.04
C ALA A 414 -10.78 26.93 -8.99
N GLN A 415 -11.54 27.27 -10.04
CA GLN A 415 -11.22 28.42 -10.90
C GLN A 415 -11.25 29.72 -10.11
N ALA A 416 -12.38 30.03 -9.46
CA ALA A 416 -12.49 31.22 -8.62
C ALA A 416 -11.45 31.24 -7.49
N GLY A 417 -11.22 30.09 -6.84
CA GLY A 417 -10.25 29.99 -5.75
C GLY A 417 -8.81 30.15 -6.20
N ASN A 418 -8.43 29.66 -7.38
CA ASN A 418 -7.09 29.88 -7.95
C ASN A 418 -6.86 31.31 -8.45
N HIS A 419 -7.93 32.10 -8.61
CA HIS A 419 -7.89 33.52 -9.03
C HIS A 419 -8.42 34.45 -7.92
N ASP A 420 -8.31 33.99 -6.67
CA ASP A 420 -8.66 34.72 -5.47
C ASP A 420 -7.61 35.80 -5.19
N VAL A 421 -8.02 37.07 -5.29
CA VAL A 421 -7.15 38.23 -5.08
C VAL A 421 -6.74 38.41 -3.62
N ASP A 422 -7.54 37.91 -2.66
CA ASP A 422 -7.22 38.00 -1.23
C ASP A 422 -6.13 36.99 -0.83
N HIS A 423 -5.96 35.91 -1.60
CA HIS A 423 -4.92 34.90 -1.39
C HIS A 423 -3.70 35.08 -2.30
N PHE A 424 -3.90 35.30 -3.60
CA PHE A 424 -2.81 35.38 -4.59
C PHE A 424 -2.31 36.81 -4.89
N GLY A 425 -3.03 37.83 -4.44
CA GLY A 425 -2.72 39.24 -4.68
C GLY A 425 -3.46 39.84 -5.89
N PRO A 426 -3.27 41.15 -6.17
CA PRO A 426 -3.99 41.84 -7.24
C PRO A 426 -3.65 41.35 -8.65
N ASP A 427 -2.53 40.65 -8.83
CA ASP A 427 -2.12 40.02 -10.09
C ASP A 427 -2.60 38.55 -10.21
N ALA A 428 -3.53 38.09 -9.37
CA ALA A 428 -4.09 36.73 -9.45
C ALA A 428 -4.66 36.40 -10.84
N GLY A 429 -5.23 37.40 -11.53
CA GLY A 429 -5.71 37.31 -12.92
C GLY A 429 -4.62 37.35 -14.00
N VAL A 430 -3.34 37.23 -13.64
CA VAL A 430 -2.19 37.25 -14.57
C VAL A 430 -1.36 35.97 -14.42
N PHE A 431 -0.91 35.41 -15.55
CA PHE A 431 0.07 34.31 -15.56
C PHE A 431 1.46 34.86 -15.20
N ASN A 432 1.93 34.59 -13.98
CA ASN A 432 3.19 35.09 -13.44
C ASN A 432 3.96 33.98 -12.69
N PRO A 433 4.90 33.27 -13.36
CA PRO A 433 5.72 32.23 -12.72
C PRO A 433 6.53 32.72 -11.51
N GLU A 434 6.90 34.01 -11.47
CA GLU A 434 7.79 34.56 -10.43
C GLU A 434 7.09 34.70 -9.07
N ARG A 435 5.75 34.54 -9.03
CA ARG A 435 4.94 34.31 -7.82
C ARG A 435 5.50 33.20 -6.93
N TRP A 436 6.09 32.16 -7.53
CA TRP A 436 6.60 30.95 -6.86
C TRP A 436 8.10 31.01 -6.53
N LEU A 437 8.75 32.13 -6.84
CA LEU A 437 10.20 32.30 -6.72
C LEU A 437 10.57 33.38 -5.70
N GLU A 438 11.84 33.41 -5.31
CA GLU A 438 12.47 34.51 -4.60
C GLU A 438 13.93 34.70 -5.08
N PRO A 439 14.45 35.94 -5.15
CA PRO A 439 15.85 36.17 -5.53
C PRO A 439 16.82 35.63 -4.46
N ILE A 440 17.82 34.86 -4.87
CA ILE A 440 18.89 34.35 -3.99
C ILE A 440 19.72 35.51 -3.40
N THR A 441 19.81 36.64 -4.12
CA THR A 441 20.51 37.86 -3.70
C THR A 441 19.56 39.07 -3.77
N LYS A 442 19.31 39.73 -2.64
CA LYS A 442 18.39 40.88 -2.53
C LYS A 442 18.80 42.15 -3.29
N GLU A 443 19.92 42.12 -4.00
CA GLU A 443 20.52 43.28 -4.67
C GLU A 443 20.18 43.36 -6.16
N ASN A 444 19.57 42.33 -6.76
CA ASN A 444 19.12 42.32 -8.15
C ASN A 444 17.83 41.49 -8.34
N ASP A 445 16.72 42.12 -8.74
CA ASP A 445 15.46 41.44 -9.17
C ASP A 445 15.61 40.67 -10.49
N THR A 446 16.74 40.80 -11.18
CA THR A 446 17.10 39.98 -12.35
C THR A 446 18.17 38.94 -12.03
N GLY A 447 18.43 38.68 -10.76
CA GLY A 447 19.42 37.72 -10.28
C GLY A 447 18.97 36.26 -10.33
N PRO A 448 19.81 35.33 -9.83
CA PRO A 448 19.45 33.94 -9.66
C PRO A 448 18.23 33.75 -8.74
N PHE A 449 17.28 32.90 -9.14
CA PHE A 449 16.09 32.57 -8.35
C PHE A 449 16.22 31.23 -7.62
N GLN A 450 15.48 31.10 -6.52
CA GLN A 450 15.18 29.83 -5.84
C GLN A 450 13.66 29.68 -5.64
N GLU A 451 13.20 28.46 -5.39
CA GLU A 451 11.80 28.18 -5.04
C GLU A 451 11.44 28.82 -3.69
N ARG A 452 10.32 29.55 -3.66
CA ARG A 452 9.78 30.11 -2.41
C ARG A 452 9.24 28.98 -1.54
N VAL A 453 9.59 28.98 -0.25
CA VAL A 453 9.10 27.97 0.70
C VAL A 453 7.60 28.18 0.97
N LEU A 454 6.77 27.27 0.46
CA LEU A 454 5.32 27.31 0.66
C LEU A 454 4.92 26.64 1.98
N THR A 455 4.20 27.37 2.83
CA THR A 455 3.63 26.87 4.11
C THR A 455 2.27 26.18 3.94
N SER A 456 1.69 26.21 2.75
CA SER A 456 0.35 25.71 2.43
C SER A 456 0.32 25.05 1.05
N GLN A 457 -0.84 24.48 0.68
CA GLN A 457 -1.09 24.00 -0.68
C GLN A 457 -0.94 25.16 -1.68
N ALA A 458 -0.24 24.91 -2.79
CA ALA A 458 0.03 25.91 -3.82
C ALA A 458 -1.22 26.33 -4.61
N HIS A 459 -1.96 25.37 -5.16
CA HIS A 459 -3.15 25.64 -5.98
C HIS A 459 -4.18 24.50 -5.87
N LEU A 460 -5.45 24.78 -6.20
CA LEU A 460 -6.58 23.86 -6.00
C LEU A 460 -6.78 22.82 -7.11
N SER A 461 -6.03 22.88 -8.22
CA SER A 461 -6.32 22.13 -9.45
C SER A 461 -6.08 20.61 -9.32
N PHE A 462 -5.25 20.18 -8.37
CA PHE A 462 -5.13 18.78 -7.98
C PHE A 462 -6.15 18.35 -6.91
N GLY A 463 -7.04 19.26 -6.49
CA GLY A 463 -7.89 19.11 -5.32
C GLY A 463 -7.10 19.09 -4.01
N ALA A 464 -7.80 18.86 -2.89
CA ALA A 464 -7.20 18.82 -1.56
C ALA A 464 -7.78 17.65 -0.71
N GLY A 465 -7.17 17.42 0.46
CA GLY A 465 -7.60 16.40 1.43
C GLY A 465 -7.39 14.94 0.97
N THR A 466 -8.08 14.01 1.63
CA THR A 466 -7.96 12.55 1.39
C THR A 466 -8.27 12.11 -0.04
N ARG A 467 -9.03 12.93 -0.77
CA ARG A 467 -9.56 12.71 -2.11
C ARG A 467 -9.00 13.69 -3.16
N ALA A 468 -7.80 14.22 -2.93
CA ALA A 468 -6.97 14.90 -3.94
C ALA A 468 -6.51 13.93 -5.07
N CYS A 469 -5.92 14.47 -6.13
CA CYS A 469 -5.44 13.71 -7.29
C CYS A 469 -4.37 12.69 -6.89
N SER A 470 -4.58 11.42 -7.25
CA SER A 470 -3.57 10.37 -7.06
C SER A 470 -2.42 10.44 -8.08
N GLY A 471 -2.64 11.11 -9.23
CA GLY A 471 -1.67 11.28 -10.30
C GLY A 471 -0.80 12.54 -10.21
N GLN A 472 -0.89 13.35 -9.14
CA GLN A 472 -0.17 14.63 -9.05
C GLN A 472 1.34 14.50 -9.30
N LEU A 473 1.98 13.48 -8.73
CA LEU A 473 3.42 13.25 -8.84
C LEU A 473 3.87 12.91 -10.29
N ILE A 474 3.13 12.02 -10.96
CA ILE A 474 3.43 11.65 -12.35
C ILE A 474 3.11 12.81 -13.29
N ALA A 475 1.99 13.52 -13.09
CA ALA A 475 1.61 14.67 -13.90
C ALA A 475 2.65 15.80 -13.82
N THR A 476 3.08 16.19 -12.62
CA THR A 476 4.12 17.23 -12.44
C THR A 476 5.46 16.82 -13.07
N ARG A 477 5.87 15.55 -12.93
CA ARG A 477 7.12 15.05 -13.54
C ARG A 477 7.06 15.02 -15.07
N LEU A 478 5.95 14.60 -15.66
CA LEU A 478 5.76 14.60 -17.13
C LEU A 478 5.73 16.03 -17.69
N LEU A 479 5.05 16.96 -17.00
CA LEU A 479 5.05 18.36 -17.37
C LEU A 479 6.47 18.95 -17.32
N TYR A 480 7.26 18.62 -16.29
CA TYR A 480 8.66 19.04 -16.20
C TYR A 480 9.53 18.48 -17.32
N ALA A 481 9.48 17.15 -17.54
CA ALA A 481 10.30 16.47 -18.55
C ALA A 481 9.98 16.90 -19.98
N ALA A 482 8.71 17.14 -20.31
CA ALA A 482 8.33 17.72 -21.60
C ALA A 482 8.76 19.19 -21.72
N LEU A 483 8.47 20.02 -20.70
CA LEU A 483 8.76 21.46 -20.75
C LEU A 483 10.27 21.76 -20.86
N ILE A 484 11.12 21.04 -20.11
CA ILE A 484 12.58 21.25 -20.19
C ILE A 484 13.14 20.84 -21.55
N ARG A 485 12.72 19.71 -22.13
CA ARG A 485 13.20 19.26 -23.45
C ARG A 485 12.72 20.19 -24.56
N ILE A 486 11.47 20.63 -24.51
CA ILE A 486 10.91 21.62 -25.45
C ILE A 486 11.66 22.95 -25.34
N LEU A 487 11.78 23.55 -24.15
CA LEU A 487 12.42 24.86 -23.97
C LEU A 487 13.94 24.84 -24.14
N SER A 488 14.61 23.71 -23.91
CA SER A 488 16.04 23.56 -24.22
C SER A 488 16.32 23.56 -25.73
N SER A 489 15.36 23.08 -26.51
CA SER A 489 15.52 22.87 -27.96
C SER A 489 15.01 24.06 -28.78
N TYR A 490 13.87 24.62 -28.38
CA TYR A 490 13.17 25.67 -29.12
C TYR A 490 12.99 26.95 -28.30
N GLN A 491 13.08 28.08 -29.00
CA GLN A 491 12.27 29.25 -28.69
C GLN A 491 10.94 29.08 -29.43
N ILE A 492 9.83 29.12 -28.69
CA ILE A 492 8.48 29.00 -29.26
C ILE A 492 7.92 30.40 -29.47
N VAL A 493 7.36 30.70 -30.64
CA VAL A 493 6.71 31.98 -30.93
C VAL A 493 5.30 31.74 -31.41
N ALA A 494 4.33 32.51 -30.90
CA ALA A 494 2.94 32.45 -31.36
C ALA A 494 2.82 32.71 -32.87
N SER A 495 1.84 32.09 -33.51
CA SER A 495 1.41 32.48 -34.85
C SER A 495 0.77 33.87 -34.83
N GLU A 496 1.03 34.66 -35.87
CA GLU A 496 0.32 35.94 -36.10
C GLU A 496 -1.10 35.71 -36.66
N SER A 497 -1.37 34.54 -37.26
CA SER A 497 -2.67 34.20 -37.86
C SER A 497 -3.58 33.39 -36.92
N GLU A 498 -3.00 32.51 -36.11
CA GLU A 498 -3.71 31.64 -35.15
C GLU A 498 -3.05 31.72 -33.75
N PRO A 499 -3.08 32.88 -33.08
CA PRO A 499 -2.46 33.08 -31.76
C PRO A 499 -3.18 32.35 -30.62
N PRO A 500 -2.49 32.06 -29.49
CA PRO A 500 -3.08 31.44 -28.32
C PRO A 500 -4.12 32.34 -27.63
N ASN A 501 -5.18 31.74 -27.09
CA ASN A 501 -6.00 32.40 -26.07
C ASN A 501 -5.39 32.15 -24.69
N THR A 502 -4.99 33.23 -24.01
CA THR A 502 -4.31 33.18 -22.71
C THR A 502 -5.18 33.59 -21.52
N ASP A 503 -6.49 33.79 -21.70
CA ASP A 503 -7.41 34.12 -20.62
C ASP A 503 -7.75 32.88 -19.77
N TYR A 504 -7.77 33.01 -18.44
CA TYR A 504 -7.97 31.88 -17.52
C TYR A 504 -9.38 31.25 -17.55
N VAL A 505 -10.33 31.90 -18.22
CA VAL A 505 -11.70 31.43 -18.44
C VAL A 505 -11.88 31.03 -19.91
N ASP A 506 -11.48 31.88 -20.86
CA ASP A 506 -11.70 31.71 -22.29
C ASP A 506 -10.68 30.85 -23.04
N TYR A 507 -9.58 30.42 -22.41
CA TYR A 507 -8.74 29.35 -22.97
C TYR A 507 -9.55 28.05 -23.19
N ASN A 508 -10.57 27.79 -22.36
CA ASN A 508 -11.41 26.61 -22.49
C ASN A 508 -12.44 26.77 -23.62
N GLN A 509 -12.33 25.91 -24.63
CA GLN A 509 -13.22 25.79 -25.80
C GLN A 509 -14.66 25.40 -25.41
N PHE A 510 -14.83 24.58 -24.36
CA PHE A 510 -16.12 24.02 -23.97
C PHE A 510 -16.41 24.27 -22.48
N LYS A 511 -17.17 25.32 -22.18
CA LYS A 511 -17.45 25.76 -20.80
C LYS A 511 -18.14 24.72 -19.92
N THR A 512 -18.97 23.87 -20.51
CA THR A 512 -19.64 22.78 -19.79
C THR A 512 -18.70 21.63 -19.43
N ALA A 513 -17.48 21.55 -19.97
CA ALA A 513 -16.58 20.42 -19.80
C ALA A 513 -16.09 20.26 -18.34
N LEU A 514 -15.97 19.02 -17.88
CA LEU A 514 -15.40 18.72 -16.56
C LEU A 514 -13.89 19.01 -16.52
N VAL A 515 -13.19 18.70 -17.63
CA VAL A 515 -11.79 19.03 -17.85
C VAL A 515 -11.72 20.08 -18.95
N ALA A 516 -10.98 21.16 -18.71
CA ALA A 516 -10.84 22.24 -19.68
C ALA A 516 -10.12 21.76 -20.95
N ILE A 517 -10.69 22.08 -22.10
CA ILE A 517 -10.15 21.75 -23.42
C ILE A 517 -9.59 23.04 -24.00
N PRO A 518 -8.26 23.22 -24.12
CA PRO A 518 -7.70 24.44 -24.69
C PRO A 518 -8.17 24.66 -26.12
N ARG A 519 -8.47 25.91 -26.48
CA ARG A 519 -8.62 26.32 -27.89
C ARG A 519 -7.33 26.03 -28.63
N ASP A 520 -7.46 25.53 -29.86
CA ASP A 520 -6.32 25.29 -30.72
C ASP A 520 -5.70 26.59 -31.21
N PHE A 521 -4.37 26.61 -31.31
CA PHE A 521 -3.56 27.70 -31.83
C PHE A 521 -2.29 27.14 -32.47
N LYS A 522 -1.58 27.97 -33.24
CA LYS A 522 -0.32 27.59 -33.89
C LYS A 522 0.88 28.30 -33.29
N VAL A 523 2.03 27.65 -33.42
CA VAL A 523 3.33 28.22 -33.08
C VAL A 523 4.35 27.95 -34.17
N ARG A 524 5.34 28.83 -34.24
CA ARG A 524 6.58 28.64 -34.98
C ARG A 524 7.68 28.20 -34.02
N LEU A 525 8.39 27.13 -34.37
CA LEU A 525 9.49 26.58 -33.57
C LEU A 525 10.83 27.06 -34.12
N ILE A 526 11.61 27.76 -33.29
CA ILE A 526 12.95 28.26 -33.65
C ILE A 526 13.99 27.46 -32.86
N PRO A 527 14.82 26.61 -33.50
CA PRO A 527 15.91 25.91 -32.82
C PRO A 527 16.87 26.89 -32.13
N ARG A 528 17.24 26.58 -30.89
CA ARG A 528 18.25 27.36 -30.13
C ARG A 528 19.66 27.04 -30.60
N ASP A 529 19.97 25.75 -30.68
CA ASP A 529 21.18 25.21 -31.29
C ASP A 529 20.77 24.04 -32.20
N LYS A 530 21.10 24.13 -33.49
CA LYS A 530 20.74 23.10 -34.47
C LYS A 530 21.59 21.83 -34.33
N GLN A 531 22.86 21.95 -33.93
CA GLN A 531 23.75 20.80 -33.78
C GLN A 531 23.41 20.01 -32.50
N VAL A 532 23.26 20.69 -31.36
CA VAL A 532 22.87 20.04 -30.10
C VAL A 532 21.51 19.35 -30.25
N MET A 533 20.54 20.01 -30.89
CA MET A 533 19.23 19.41 -31.17
C MET A 533 19.35 18.14 -32.03
N GLU A 534 20.13 18.17 -33.11
CA GLU A 534 20.33 17.03 -34.00
C GLU A 534 20.99 15.84 -33.27
N GLU A 535 22.02 16.10 -32.46
CA GLU A 535 22.68 15.08 -31.63
C GLU A 535 21.70 14.48 -30.59
N CYS A 536 20.86 15.31 -29.95
CA CYS A 536 19.82 14.83 -29.04
C CYS A 536 18.71 14.03 -29.76
N MET A 537 18.33 14.39 -30.99
CA MET A 537 17.40 13.61 -31.82
C MET A 537 17.98 12.25 -32.19
N GLN A 538 19.25 12.19 -32.58
CA GLN A 538 19.92 10.93 -32.91
C GLN A 538 20.06 10.02 -31.68
N SER A 539 20.34 10.59 -30.49
CA SER A 539 20.31 9.84 -29.22
C SER A 539 18.92 9.27 -28.92
N ALA A 540 17.86 10.05 -29.11
CA ALA A 540 16.48 9.61 -28.89
C ALA A 540 16.04 8.48 -29.84
N LEU A 541 16.44 8.55 -31.11
CA LEU A 541 16.15 7.51 -32.10
C LEU A 541 16.90 6.20 -31.77
N ALA A 542 18.14 6.28 -31.26
CA ALA A 542 18.89 5.11 -30.82
C ALA A 542 18.22 4.42 -29.61
N GLU A 543 17.74 5.18 -28.61
CA GLU A 543 16.99 4.64 -27.48
C GLU A 543 15.66 3.99 -27.92
N GLU A 544 14.93 4.62 -28.85
CA GLU A 544 13.69 4.04 -29.39
C GLU A 544 13.95 2.69 -30.08
N THR A 545 15.00 2.57 -30.90
CA THR A 545 15.37 1.28 -31.54
C THR A 545 15.80 0.18 -30.56
N HIS A 546 16.08 0.52 -29.30
CA HIS A 546 16.42 -0.45 -28.25
C HIS A 546 15.19 -1.00 -27.50
N ASP A 547 14.05 -0.33 -27.54
CA ASP A 547 12.80 -0.72 -26.83
C ASP A 547 11.62 -0.99 -27.81
N SER A 548 11.84 -0.82 -29.12
CA SER A 548 10.84 -0.93 -30.19
C SER A 548 10.41 -2.37 -30.51
N ALA A 549 9.65 -2.98 -29.61
CA ALA A 549 8.68 -4.02 -29.95
C ALA A 549 7.37 -3.35 -30.44
N THR A 550 7.45 -2.70 -31.61
CA THR A 550 6.38 -1.88 -32.22
C THR A 550 5.64 -2.65 -33.31
N TYR A 551 4.30 -2.62 -33.30
CA TYR A 551 3.45 -3.37 -34.22
C TYR A 551 2.86 -2.46 -35.30
N SER A 552 3.15 -2.76 -36.56
CA SER A 552 2.78 -1.90 -37.71
C SER A 552 1.27 -1.88 -38.04
N VAL A 553 0.89 -0.83 -38.77
CA VAL A 553 -0.45 -0.41 -39.25
C VAL A 553 -1.38 -1.53 -39.78
N ALA A 554 -0.87 -2.68 -40.22
CA ALA A 554 -1.66 -3.84 -40.67
C ALA A 554 -2.76 -4.29 -39.68
N PHE A 555 -2.60 -4.02 -38.38
CA PHE A 555 -3.61 -4.38 -37.37
C PHE A 555 -4.94 -3.61 -37.51
N VAL A 556 -4.94 -2.38 -38.07
CA VAL A 556 -6.17 -1.57 -38.21
C VAL A 556 -7.10 -2.18 -39.27
N GLN A 557 -6.54 -2.72 -40.35
CA GLN A 557 -7.31 -3.41 -41.40
C GLN A 557 -8.00 -4.67 -40.85
N SER A 558 -7.31 -5.45 -40.00
CA SER A 558 -7.91 -6.58 -39.28
C SER A 558 -9.07 -6.15 -38.37
N LEU A 559 -9.02 -4.94 -37.79
CA LEU A 559 -10.12 -4.40 -36.98
C LEU A 559 -11.32 -3.99 -37.83
N GLU A 560 -11.10 -3.34 -38.99
CA GLU A 560 -12.18 -3.05 -39.95
C GLU A 560 -12.85 -4.34 -40.45
N GLU A 561 -12.05 -5.36 -40.82
CA GLU A 561 -12.57 -6.64 -41.25
C GLU A 561 -13.41 -7.31 -40.16
N ARG A 562 -12.94 -7.29 -38.90
CA ARG A 562 -13.68 -7.85 -37.75
C ARG A 562 -14.97 -7.07 -37.46
N ILE A 563 -14.97 -5.75 -37.63
CA ILE A 563 -16.18 -4.93 -37.48
C ILE A 563 -17.18 -5.26 -38.60
N ARG A 564 -16.74 -5.34 -39.87
CA ARG A 564 -17.61 -5.76 -40.99
C ARG A 564 -18.14 -7.19 -40.83
N GLU A 565 -17.35 -8.10 -40.25
CA GLU A 565 -17.78 -9.46 -39.90
C GLU A 565 -18.92 -9.44 -38.87
N LEU A 566 -18.78 -8.62 -37.83
CA LEU A 566 -19.79 -8.47 -36.77
C LEU A 566 -21.05 -7.74 -37.25
N GLU A 567 -20.91 -6.69 -38.08
CA GLU A 567 -22.03 -6.02 -38.75
C GLU A 567 -22.78 -6.98 -39.68
N GLY A 568 -22.07 -7.82 -40.43
CA GLY A 568 -22.66 -8.87 -41.27
C GLY A 568 -23.41 -9.93 -40.44
N GLN A 569 -22.82 -10.40 -39.35
CA GLN A 569 -23.48 -11.33 -38.42
C GLN A 569 -24.72 -10.70 -37.77
N GLN A 570 -24.67 -9.40 -37.43
CA GLN A 570 -25.82 -8.68 -36.87
C GLN A 570 -26.94 -8.45 -37.89
N ALA A 571 -26.61 -8.25 -39.17
CA ALA A 571 -27.59 -8.18 -40.27
C ALA A 571 -28.27 -9.53 -40.54
N ILE A 572 -27.52 -10.65 -40.45
CA ILE A 572 -28.08 -12.01 -40.54
C ILE A 572 -29.06 -12.26 -39.38
N LEU A 573 -28.69 -11.89 -38.14
CA LEU A 573 -29.56 -12.00 -36.96
C LEU A 573 -30.79 -11.08 -37.00
N ALA A 574 -30.80 -10.04 -37.84
CA ALA A 574 -31.93 -9.13 -38.04
C ALA A 574 -32.96 -9.61 -39.08
N SER A 575 -32.74 -10.77 -39.73
CA SER A 575 -33.58 -11.27 -40.83
C SER A 575 -34.79 -12.09 -40.33
N PRO A 576 -36.05 -11.67 -40.57
CA PRO A 576 -37.22 -12.24 -39.90
C PRO A 576 -37.77 -13.53 -40.56
N GLY A 577 -37.15 -14.67 -40.25
CA GLY A 577 -37.80 -15.97 -39.97
C GLY A 577 -38.39 -16.83 -41.12
N VAL A 578 -38.21 -18.15 -40.97
CA VAL A 578 -39.16 -19.23 -41.33
C VAL A 578 -39.02 -20.35 -40.27
N HIS A 579 -40.13 -20.95 -39.84
CA HIS A 579 -40.14 -22.11 -38.92
C HIS A 579 -39.92 -23.44 -39.65
N GLN A 580 -39.28 -24.42 -38.99
CA GLN A 580 -39.84 -25.78 -38.88
C GLN A 580 -39.16 -26.64 -37.79
N ASP A 581 -40.00 -27.25 -36.95
CA ASP A 581 -39.77 -28.39 -36.04
C ASP A 581 -40.61 -29.59 -36.56
N PRO A 582 -40.51 -30.83 -36.02
CA PRO A 582 -39.48 -31.45 -35.16
C PRO A 582 -38.98 -32.81 -35.74
N VAL A 583 -38.21 -33.61 -34.98
CA VAL A 583 -38.47 -35.04 -34.62
C VAL A 583 -37.23 -35.71 -33.98
N THR A 584 -37.46 -36.70 -33.11
CA THR A 584 -36.49 -37.53 -32.37
C THR A 584 -36.04 -38.79 -33.11
N GLU A 585 -34.80 -39.28 -32.89
CA GLU A 585 -34.54 -40.74 -32.70
C GLU A 585 -33.15 -41.08 -32.09
N TYR A 586 -32.86 -42.38 -31.95
CA TYR A 586 -31.82 -42.99 -31.08
C TYR A 586 -30.73 -43.75 -31.88
N ALA A 587 -29.44 -43.40 -31.70
CA ALA A 587 -28.23 -44.28 -31.79
C ALA A 587 -28.02 -45.16 -33.07
N PRO A 588 -26.99 -46.04 -33.16
CA PRO A 588 -25.67 -46.12 -32.51
C PRO A 588 -24.47 -46.15 -33.52
N GLU A 589 -23.25 -46.44 -33.00
CA GLU A 589 -22.10 -47.19 -33.61
C GLU A 589 -21.70 -47.08 -35.11
N GLY A 590 -20.38 -47.05 -35.40
CA GLY A 590 -19.84 -47.72 -36.61
C GLY A 590 -18.56 -47.17 -37.29
N SER A 591 -17.42 -47.83 -37.03
CA SER A 591 -16.27 -48.10 -37.95
C SER A 591 -15.46 -46.98 -38.66
N LEU A 592 -14.13 -47.21 -38.71
CA LEU A 592 -13.13 -46.55 -39.58
C LEU A 592 -13.17 -47.11 -41.03
N PRO A 593 -12.43 -46.53 -42.00
CA PRO A 593 -11.11 -47.09 -42.31
C PRO A 593 -10.00 -46.07 -42.71
N GLU A 594 -8.98 -45.98 -41.87
CA GLU A 594 -7.56 -46.32 -42.11
C GLU A 594 -7.00 -46.53 -43.56
N ILE A 595 -5.72 -46.15 -43.75
CA ILE A 595 -4.58 -46.79 -44.50
C ILE A 595 -3.71 -45.78 -45.32
N GLY A 596 -2.37 -45.97 -45.27
CA GLY A 596 -1.34 -45.19 -45.97
C GLY A 596 -0.29 -44.59 -45.02
N GLU A 597 0.65 -45.31 -44.40
CA GLU A 597 1.73 -46.17 -44.96
C GLU A 597 2.68 -45.45 -45.96
N THR A 598 4.01 -45.65 -45.99
CA THR A 598 5.05 -46.41 -45.20
C THR A 598 6.44 -45.79 -45.57
N THR A 599 7.64 -46.07 -45.01
CA THR A 599 8.20 -47.02 -44.01
C THR A 599 9.48 -46.41 -43.37
N GLY A 600 10.07 -47.04 -42.33
CA GLY A 600 11.44 -46.75 -41.84
C GLY A 600 11.50 -46.35 -40.36
N HIS A 601 11.59 -47.25 -39.36
CA HIS A 601 12.63 -48.29 -39.10
C HIS A 601 14.06 -47.71 -39.02
N GLU A 602 14.89 -48.02 -38.03
CA GLU A 602 14.79 -48.83 -36.79
C GLU A 602 15.90 -48.34 -35.81
N ASP A 603 16.08 -48.77 -34.55
CA ASP A 603 15.78 -50.09 -33.96
C ASP A 603 15.57 -50.06 -32.42
N THR A 604 14.85 -51.08 -31.93
CA THR A 604 14.67 -51.69 -30.58
C THR A 604 15.23 -51.01 -29.30
N ALA A 605 14.45 -50.84 -28.20
CA ALA A 605 13.81 -51.84 -27.29
C ALA A 605 14.82 -52.52 -26.31
N MET A 606 14.51 -53.22 -25.20
CA MET A 606 13.32 -53.86 -24.55
C MET A 606 13.58 -53.78 -23.01
N GLU A 607 12.76 -54.09 -21.98
CA GLU A 607 11.34 -54.43 -21.67
C GLU A 607 11.25 -54.59 -20.10
N VAL A 608 10.15 -54.77 -19.34
CA VAL A 608 8.72 -54.34 -19.33
C VAL A 608 8.10 -54.73 -17.95
N LEU A 609 6.81 -54.44 -17.68
CA LEU A 609 6.03 -54.70 -16.42
C LEU A 609 6.33 -53.70 -15.27
N ARG A 610 5.35 -53.11 -14.55
CA ARG A 610 4.20 -53.66 -13.77
C ARG A 610 4.69 -54.50 -12.56
N GLN A 611 4.21 -54.33 -11.33
CA GLN A 611 2.81 -54.16 -10.91
C GLN A 611 2.67 -53.55 -9.48
N ASP A 612 1.45 -53.09 -9.16
CA ASP A 612 0.72 -53.03 -7.88
C ASP A 612 1.41 -52.89 -6.49
N ALA A 613 0.90 -51.91 -5.75
CA ALA A 613 0.39 -51.97 -4.37
C ALA A 613 1.30 -52.36 -3.18
N GLY A 614 1.31 -51.46 -2.19
CA GLY A 614 1.01 -51.80 -0.79
C GLY A 614 2.17 -52.21 0.10
N LEU A 615 2.41 -51.40 1.14
CA LEU A 615 3.07 -51.85 2.37
C LEU A 615 2.18 -51.56 3.58
N LEU A 616 1.99 -52.60 4.38
CA LEU A 616 1.25 -52.66 5.63
C LEU A 616 2.09 -53.56 6.57
N PHE A 617 1.78 -53.58 7.88
CA PHE A 617 2.46 -54.36 8.92
C PHE A 617 3.88 -53.87 9.30
N ALA A 618 4.38 -54.03 10.53
CA ALA A 618 3.72 -54.26 11.83
C ALA A 618 4.72 -54.03 12.99
N ASP A 619 4.19 -54.07 14.22
CA ASP A 619 4.85 -54.30 15.52
C ASP A 619 5.85 -53.22 16.02
N GLN A 620 5.98 -52.89 17.32
CA GLN A 620 5.86 -53.62 18.60
C GLN A 620 7.03 -54.62 18.85
N HIS A 621 7.53 -54.88 20.06
CA HIS A 621 7.34 -54.28 21.40
C HIS A 621 8.51 -54.74 22.33
N VAL A 622 8.92 -53.94 23.33
CA VAL A 622 9.36 -54.41 24.69
C VAL A 622 10.73 -55.18 24.71
N SER A 623 11.54 -55.34 25.78
CA SER A 623 11.43 -55.15 27.26
C SER A 623 12.79 -54.79 27.90
N ASP A 624 12.76 -53.93 28.92
CA ASP A 624 13.23 -54.08 30.32
C ASP A 624 14.65 -54.59 30.76
N LEU A 625 14.91 -54.31 32.06
CA LEU A 625 15.87 -54.93 33.02
C LEU A 625 17.34 -54.44 33.06
N VAL A 626 18.01 -54.28 34.23
CA VAL A 626 17.55 -53.96 35.62
C VAL A 626 18.74 -53.57 36.56
N SER A 627 18.43 -53.04 37.75
CA SER A 627 19.23 -52.95 39.01
C SER A 627 20.47 -52.02 39.16
N ASN A 628 20.36 -51.13 40.18
CA ASN A 628 21.18 -50.97 41.42
C ASN A 628 22.74 -50.84 41.32
N VAL A 629 23.48 -50.16 42.22
CA VAL A 629 23.60 -50.30 43.70
C VAL A 629 24.37 -49.08 44.32
N ASP A 630 23.96 -48.60 45.52
CA ASP A 630 24.65 -47.85 46.61
C ASP A 630 25.58 -46.62 46.36
N ALA A 631 26.00 -45.83 47.37
CA ALA A 631 25.40 -45.23 48.60
C ALA A 631 26.46 -44.31 49.27
N GLY A 632 26.09 -43.19 49.95
CA GLY A 632 27.06 -42.09 50.17
C GLY A 632 27.04 -41.17 51.42
N ILE A 633 26.27 -41.45 52.49
CA ILE A 633 26.42 -40.84 53.85
C ILE A 633 26.01 -39.35 54.02
N VAL A 634 25.63 -39.00 55.26
CA VAL A 634 24.94 -37.78 55.76
C VAL A 634 25.63 -37.34 57.08
N PRO A 635 25.82 -36.02 57.37
CA PRO A 635 24.97 -35.39 58.41
C PRO A 635 24.68 -33.87 58.26
N SER A 636 23.54 -33.47 58.84
CA SER A 636 23.14 -32.11 59.26
C SER A 636 23.64 -31.82 60.71
N PRO A 637 23.30 -30.74 61.48
CA PRO A 637 22.03 -29.99 61.64
C PRO A 637 22.27 -28.43 61.51
N THR A 638 21.64 -27.43 62.16
CA THR A 638 20.72 -27.34 63.33
C THR A 638 19.92 -26.01 63.42
N THR A 639 18.62 -26.13 63.74
CA THR A 639 17.76 -25.27 64.63
C THR A 639 17.55 -23.74 64.48
N SER A 640 16.26 -23.41 64.66
CA SER A 640 15.66 -22.32 65.48
C SER A 640 15.65 -20.85 65.01
N ALA A 641 14.50 -20.52 64.45
CA ALA A 641 13.76 -19.25 64.54
C ALA A 641 14.06 -18.27 65.71
N SER A 642 13.96 -16.97 65.42
CA SER A 642 12.85 -16.15 65.93
C SER A 642 12.71 -14.83 65.13
N ARG A 643 11.65 -14.06 65.38
CA ARG A 643 11.37 -12.78 64.69
C ARG A 643 12.20 -11.65 65.29
N ASN A 644 12.61 -10.70 64.45
CA ASN A 644 12.11 -9.32 64.56
C ASN A 644 12.28 -8.55 63.24
N VAL A 645 11.49 -7.49 63.10
CA VAL A 645 11.61 -6.52 62.00
C VAL A 645 12.73 -5.54 62.37
N ASP A 646 13.59 -5.20 61.42
CA ASP A 646 14.50 -4.05 61.50
C ASP A 646 14.54 -3.31 60.16
N GLU A 647 14.73 -2.01 60.19
CA GLU A 647 14.11 -1.07 59.24
C GLU A 647 15.03 -0.64 58.07
N THR A 648 16.06 -1.44 57.78
CA THR A 648 17.29 -0.97 57.12
C THR A 648 17.49 -1.42 55.65
N LEU A 649 16.41 -1.72 54.91
CA LEU A 649 16.48 -2.11 53.48
C LEU A 649 15.94 -1.08 52.48
N ARG A 650 15.60 0.13 52.94
CA ARG A 650 15.56 1.30 52.05
C ARG A 650 17.00 1.83 51.89
N ASN A 651 17.41 2.11 50.65
CA ASN A 651 18.75 2.57 50.23
C ASN A 651 19.86 1.50 50.11
N ARG A 652 19.62 0.43 49.33
CA ARG A 652 20.67 -0.03 48.40
C ARG A 652 20.48 0.69 47.06
N PRO A 653 21.49 1.38 46.50
CA PRO A 653 21.38 1.90 45.14
C PRO A 653 21.28 0.74 44.15
N ARG A 654 20.39 0.86 43.14
CA ARG A 654 20.31 -0.10 42.03
C ARG A 654 21.65 -0.13 41.30
N THR A 655 22.37 -1.25 41.38
CA THR A 655 23.47 -1.54 40.47
C THR A 655 22.86 -1.84 39.10
N ALA A 656 22.92 -0.88 38.18
CA ALA A 656 22.47 -1.10 36.80
C ALA A 656 23.21 -2.31 36.21
N GLU A 657 22.47 -3.30 35.72
CA GLU A 657 23.06 -4.46 35.06
C GLU A 657 23.79 -4.01 33.81
N THR A 658 25.12 -4.08 33.82
CA THR A 658 25.91 -3.69 32.66
C THR A 658 25.77 -4.73 31.55
N LEU A 659 26.01 -4.29 30.31
CA LEU A 659 26.17 -5.17 29.15
C LEU A 659 27.21 -6.28 29.39
N ASP A 660 28.23 -5.98 30.19
CA ASP A 660 29.29 -6.91 30.60
C ASP A 660 28.75 -8.08 31.42
N GLN A 661 27.92 -7.81 32.45
CA GLN A 661 27.29 -8.88 33.23
C GLN A 661 26.29 -9.69 32.40
N ASN A 662 25.43 -9.03 31.61
CA ASN A 662 24.45 -9.72 30.77
C ASN A 662 25.08 -10.61 29.69
N LEU A 663 26.18 -10.18 29.04
CA LEU A 663 26.90 -11.02 28.07
C LEU A 663 27.64 -12.18 28.72
N ARG A 664 28.19 -11.99 29.93
CA ARG A 664 28.86 -13.05 30.71
C ARG A 664 27.89 -14.19 31.04
N ASP A 665 26.70 -13.86 31.53
CA ASP A 665 25.70 -14.83 31.96
C ASP A 665 24.97 -15.51 30.78
N VAL A 666 25.02 -14.92 29.57
CA VAL A 666 24.61 -15.59 28.32
C VAL A 666 25.72 -16.46 27.75
N SER A 667 26.98 -16.02 27.75
CA SER A 667 28.08 -16.82 27.19
C SER A 667 28.33 -18.10 28.00
N LEU A 668 28.17 -18.04 29.33
CA LEU A 668 28.17 -19.22 30.21
C LEU A 668 26.97 -20.14 29.93
N ALA A 669 25.79 -19.58 29.62
CA ALA A 669 24.61 -20.36 29.25
C ALA A 669 24.67 -20.93 27.82
N ALA A 670 25.45 -20.33 26.91
CA ALA A 670 25.55 -20.69 25.50
C ALA A 670 26.16 -22.09 25.24
N VAL A 671 26.67 -22.75 26.28
CA VAL A 671 26.91 -24.21 26.31
C VAL A 671 25.57 -24.97 26.39
N ALA A 672 24.59 -24.56 25.58
CA ALA A 672 23.16 -24.79 25.79
C ALA A 672 22.64 -26.14 25.28
N GLU A 673 23.44 -26.90 24.53
CA GLU A 673 23.03 -28.15 23.88
C GLU A 673 22.48 -29.21 24.86
N PRO A 674 23.03 -29.39 26.08
CA PRO A 674 22.44 -30.24 27.14
C PRO A 674 21.22 -29.63 27.85
N TYR A 675 20.96 -28.33 27.70
CA TYR A 675 19.97 -27.59 28.50
C TYR A 675 18.67 -27.24 27.74
N LEU A 676 18.69 -27.25 26.40
CA LEU A 676 17.50 -27.10 25.57
C LEU A 676 16.84 -28.44 25.21
N GLY A 677 17.62 -29.53 25.21
CA GLY A 677 17.19 -30.81 24.65
C GLY A 677 17.18 -30.79 23.11
N THR A 678 17.33 -31.96 22.51
CA THR A 678 17.53 -32.14 21.05
C THR A 678 16.38 -31.62 20.19
N ILE A 679 15.15 -31.59 20.72
CA ILE A 679 13.96 -31.14 19.99
C ILE A 679 13.81 -29.61 20.06
N SER A 680 13.86 -28.99 21.24
CA SER A 680 13.48 -27.57 21.38
C SER A 680 14.47 -26.64 20.67
N GLY A 681 15.77 -26.94 20.65
CA GLY A 681 16.76 -26.13 19.94
C GLY A 681 16.55 -26.11 18.42
N LEU A 682 16.23 -27.27 17.82
CA LEU A 682 15.93 -27.38 16.39
C LEU A 682 14.57 -26.73 16.05
N THR A 683 13.56 -26.93 16.91
CA THR A 683 12.25 -26.31 16.77
C THR A 683 12.32 -24.79 16.91
N PHE A 684 13.08 -24.26 17.88
CA PHE A 684 13.32 -22.82 18.02
C PHE A 684 13.99 -22.22 16.78
N ALA A 685 14.98 -22.90 16.21
CA ALA A 685 15.63 -22.46 14.97
C ALA A 685 14.65 -22.45 13.78
N LYS A 686 13.84 -23.51 13.61
CA LYS A 686 12.81 -23.60 12.56
C LYS A 686 11.72 -22.52 12.73
N LEU A 687 11.14 -22.39 13.93
CA LEU A 687 10.13 -21.38 14.24
C LEU A 687 10.68 -19.97 14.06
N THR A 688 11.92 -19.69 14.49
CA THR A 688 12.56 -18.39 14.26
C THR A 688 12.75 -18.10 12.77
N GLN A 689 13.17 -19.08 11.95
CA GLN A 689 13.25 -18.89 10.50
C GLN A 689 11.88 -18.69 9.84
N ALA A 690 10.85 -19.40 10.31
CA ALA A 690 9.47 -19.22 9.84
C ALA A 690 8.96 -17.80 10.16
N VAL A 691 9.13 -17.33 11.41
CA VAL A 691 8.79 -15.96 11.83
C VAL A 691 9.56 -14.91 11.02
N LEU A 692 10.87 -15.07 10.84
CA LEU A 692 11.68 -14.13 10.05
C LEU A 692 11.24 -14.05 8.57
N ARG A 693 10.82 -15.18 7.98
CA ARG A 693 10.20 -15.19 6.64
C ARG A 693 8.81 -14.54 6.63
N ARG A 694 7.97 -14.85 7.62
CA ARG A 694 6.58 -14.35 7.74
C ARG A 694 6.48 -12.89 8.17
N LEU A 695 7.53 -12.29 8.74
CA LEU A 695 7.65 -10.85 9.01
C LEU A 695 8.04 -10.01 7.78
N SER A 696 8.45 -10.62 6.66
CA SER A 696 8.81 -9.89 5.43
C SER A 696 7.73 -8.90 4.93
N PRO A 697 6.42 -9.24 4.91
CA PRO A 697 5.35 -8.31 4.51
C PRO A 697 5.23 -7.07 5.41
N ASP A 698 5.63 -7.19 6.68
CA ASP A 698 5.58 -6.11 7.67
C ASP A 698 6.73 -5.11 7.52
N GLY A 699 7.76 -5.42 6.70
CA GLY A 699 8.91 -4.55 6.41
C GLY A 699 8.63 -3.33 5.52
N ARG A 700 7.37 -3.13 5.11
CA ARG A 700 6.91 -1.94 4.38
C ARG A 700 6.98 -0.70 5.29
N ASP A 701 7.29 0.47 4.75
CA ASP A 701 7.44 1.69 5.57
C ASP A 701 6.10 2.15 6.19
N PHE A 702 6.14 2.67 7.43
CA PHE A 702 4.95 3.15 8.15
C PHE A 702 4.49 4.51 7.62
N VAL A 703 3.81 4.50 6.47
CA VAL A 703 3.28 5.72 5.84
C VAL A 703 1.98 6.15 6.53
N PHE A 704 2.10 6.94 7.60
CA PHE A 704 0.98 7.73 8.10
C PHE A 704 0.61 8.82 7.09
N ARG A 705 -0.69 9.03 6.86
CA ARG A 705 -1.15 10.26 6.22
C ARG A 705 -1.43 11.30 7.29
N THR A 706 -0.72 12.41 7.26
CA THR A 706 -1.26 13.67 7.76
C THR A 706 -2.47 14.05 6.93
N ASN A 707 -3.59 14.36 7.57
CA ASN A 707 -4.52 15.35 7.05
C ASN A 707 -5.27 16.06 8.17
N ILE A 708 -5.65 17.28 7.87
CA ILE A 708 -5.97 18.35 8.80
C ILE A 708 -7.22 18.04 9.62
N ASN A 709 -7.01 17.52 10.84
CA ASN A 709 -7.62 17.97 12.10
C ASN A 709 -6.69 17.66 13.29
N GLY A 710 -5.36 17.77 13.08
CA GLY A 710 -4.32 17.40 14.05
C GLY A 710 -4.06 15.88 14.15
N ASN A 711 -5.10 15.05 14.13
CA ASN A 711 -4.97 13.62 14.41
C ASN A 711 -4.55 12.77 13.19
N THR A 712 -3.62 11.84 13.42
CA THR A 712 -3.02 10.95 12.41
C THR A 712 -3.53 9.51 12.49
N VAL A 713 -3.73 8.84 11.35
CA VAL A 713 -4.22 7.44 11.27
C VAL A 713 -3.36 6.62 10.28
N PRO A 714 -3.01 5.34 10.58
CA PRO A 714 -2.23 4.48 9.70
C PRO A 714 -3.02 3.92 8.49
N ILE A 715 -2.34 3.20 7.59
CA ILE A 715 -2.92 2.63 6.36
C ILE A 715 -3.51 1.23 6.61
N GLU A 716 -4.66 0.96 5.96
CA GLU A 716 -5.40 -0.30 6.08
C GLU A 716 -4.54 -1.53 5.76
N GLY A 717 -4.74 -2.60 6.53
CA GLY A 717 -3.86 -3.77 6.60
C GLY A 717 -3.05 -3.82 7.89
N ALA A 718 -2.80 -2.67 8.53
CA ALA A 718 -2.17 -2.64 9.84
C ALA A 718 -3.14 -2.74 11.03
N THR A 719 -4.37 -2.20 10.90
CA THR A 719 -5.22 -1.84 12.06
C THR A 719 -6.73 -1.93 11.77
N ASN A 720 -7.19 -2.79 10.86
CA ASN A 720 -8.61 -2.80 10.42
C ASN A 720 -9.59 -3.49 11.39
N LEU A 721 -9.12 -3.81 12.59
CA LEU A 721 -9.92 -4.01 13.80
C LEU A 721 -9.21 -3.21 14.92
N HIS A 722 -9.98 -2.57 15.80
CA HIS A 722 -9.50 -1.87 17.02
C HIS A 722 -8.71 -0.56 16.89
N LEU A 723 -9.17 0.37 16.03
CA LEU A 723 -8.97 1.81 16.33
C LEU A 723 -10.05 2.34 17.29
N ASP A 724 -11.24 1.75 17.30
CA ASP A 724 -12.34 2.19 18.19
C ASP A 724 -12.07 1.90 19.68
N LEU A 725 -11.30 0.85 20.01
CA LEU A 725 -10.90 0.53 21.41
C LEU A 725 -10.09 1.64 22.07
N ILE A 726 -9.23 2.33 21.31
CA ILE A 726 -8.43 3.42 21.87
C ILE A 726 -9.33 4.66 22.11
N SER A 727 -10.47 4.73 21.44
CA SER A 727 -11.46 5.81 21.64
C SER A 727 -12.41 5.57 22.82
N SER A 728 -12.60 4.33 23.28
CA SER A 728 -13.47 4.02 24.43
C SER A 728 -12.75 4.07 25.78
N MET A 729 -11.46 3.73 25.84
CA MET A 729 -10.75 3.57 27.12
C MET A 729 -10.25 4.88 27.80
N TYR A 730 -10.37 6.05 27.16
CA TYR A 730 -9.65 7.26 27.61
C TYR A 730 -10.46 8.54 27.84
N PHE A 731 -11.77 8.53 27.64
CA PHE A 731 -12.65 9.66 27.99
C PHE A 731 -14.03 9.19 28.50
N ASP A 732 -14.08 8.80 29.77
CA ASP A 732 -15.03 9.42 30.71
C ASP A 732 -14.60 9.16 32.16
N TYR A 733 -14.50 10.24 32.93
CA TYR A 733 -14.52 10.22 34.39
C TYR A 733 -15.78 10.99 34.81
N ASP A 734 -16.48 10.50 35.83
CA ASP A 734 -17.73 11.05 36.38
C ASP A 734 -18.97 11.07 35.45
N GLN A 735 -19.59 9.90 35.26
CA GLN A 735 -20.89 9.65 35.92
C GLN A 735 -21.37 8.19 35.85
N ALA A 736 -21.96 7.72 36.96
CA ALA A 736 -22.69 6.46 37.00
C ALA A 736 -24.13 6.68 36.51
N ILE A 737 -24.54 5.97 35.47
CA ILE A 737 -25.94 5.91 35.02
C ILE A 737 -26.35 4.44 34.91
N ASP A 738 -27.36 4.07 35.70
CA ASP A 738 -28.04 2.78 35.63
C ASP A 738 -28.97 2.73 34.41
N PHE A 739 -28.94 1.62 33.68
CA PHE A 739 -29.76 1.38 32.49
C PHE A 739 -30.70 0.17 32.62
N SER A 740 -31.14 -0.16 33.85
CA SER A 740 -32.27 -1.06 34.07
C SER A 740 -33.64 -0.43 33.68
N LEU A 741 -33.77 0.15 32.48
CA LEU A 741 -35.04 0.64 31.91
C LEU A 741 -34.94 0.88 30.39
N ILE A 742 -35.24 -0.15 29.61
CA ILE A 742 -36.13 -0.16 28.42
C ILE A 742 -36.20 -1.62 27.94
N ALA A 743 -37.31 -2.27 28.25
CA ALA A 743 -37.72 -3.53 27.65
C ALA A 743 -39.21 -3.39 27.33
N GLU A 744 -39.56 -3.43 26.05
CA GLU A 744 -40.84 -3.91 25.51
C GLU A 744 -40.81 -3.93 23.97
N GLU A 745 -41.79 -4.59 23.35
CA GLU A 745 -41.61 -5.31 22.08
C GLU A 745 -41.98 -4.55 20.79
N SER A 746 -41.51 -5.12 19.65
CA SER A 746 -42.30 -5.44 18.43
C SER A 746 -42.00 -4.79 17.05
N THR A 747 -41.20 -5.54 16.26
CA THR A 747 -41.45 -6.06 14.88
C THR A 747 -41.48 -5.17 13.61
N ILE A 748 -41.35 -5.89 12.45
CA ILE A 748 -41.63 -5.51 11.03
C ILE A 748 -40.41 -4.92 10.23
N PRO A 749 -40.00 -5.52 9.09
CA PRO A 749 -39.29 -6.81 9.00
C PRO A 749 -37.94 -6.72 8.21
N LEU A 750 -37.09 -7.75 8.29
CA LEU A 750 -35.97 -7.91 7.35
C LEU A 750 -36.40 -8.61 6.06
N PHE A 751 -35.79 -8.24 4.93
CA PHE A 751 -35.73 -9.07 3.73
C PHE A 751 -34.45 -9.92 3.77
N ASP A 752 -34.54 -11.16 3.32
CA ASP A 752 -33.47 -12.15 3.48
C ASP A 752 -32.16 -11.83 2.74
N ILE A 753 -31.05 -12.13 3.40
CA ILE A 753 -29.72 -12.29 2.79
C ILE A 753 -29.25 -13.70 3.19
N PRO A 754 -28.71 -14.53 2.26
CA PRO A 754 -28.55 -15.97 2.52
C PRO A 754 -27.65 -16.32 3.72
N THR A 755 -28.23 -16.96 4.72
CA THR A 755 -27.50 -17.49 5.89
C THR A 755 -26.87 -18.84 5.58
N GLN A 756 -25.56 -18.85 5.28
CA GLN A 756 -24.75 -20.07 5.34
C GLN A 756 -23.32 -19.78 5.84
N ARG A 757 -23.23 -19.41 7.13
CA ARG A 757 -22.03 -19.66 7.95
C ARG A 757 -22.33 -20.87 8.82
N GLU A 758 -21.70 -22.01 8.54
CA GLU A 758 -21.85 -23.19 9.39
C GLU A 758 -21.26 -22.93 10.78
N MET A 759 -21.92 -23.45 11.83
CA MET A 759 -21.39 -23.36 13.18
C MET A 759 -20.23 -24.35 13.35
N ILE A 760 -19.01 -23.85 13.20
CA ILE A 760 -17.77 -24.55 13.55
C ILE A 760 -17.87 -25.00 15.01
N LYS A 761 -17.99 -26.32 15.22
CA LYS A 761 -18.02 -26.94 16.55
C LYS A 761 -16.59 -27.19 17.04
N LEU A 762 -16.43 -27.33 18.35
CA LEU A 762 -15.15 -27.74 18.95
C LEU A 762 -14.69 -29.08 18.35
N PRO A 763 -13.38 -29.26 18.09
CA PRO A 763 -12.82 -30.53 17.66
C PRO A 763 -13.04 -31.67 18.67
N THR A 764 -12.66 -32.89 18.30
CA THR A 764 -12.73 -34.04 19.23
C THR A 764 -11.88 -33.76 20.48
N ARG A 765 -12.32 -34.27 21.65
CA ARG A 765 -11.62 -34.09 22.93
C ARG A 765 -10.12 -34.44 22.86
N THR A 766 -9.76 -35.46 22.08
CA THR A 766 -8.37 -35.86 21.83
C THR A 766 -7.59 -34.77 21.10
N GLU A 767 -8.13 -34.19 20.03
CA GLU A 767 -7.45 -33.17 19.24
C GLU A 767 -7.40 -31.82 19.96
N VAL A 768 -8.45 -31.44 20.69
CA VAL A 768 -8.45 -30.24 21.56
C VAL A 768 -7.32 -30.31 22.58
N LEU A 769 -7.18 -31.45 23.28
CA LEU A 769 -6.10 -31.63 24.27
C LEU A 769 -4.72 -31.72 23.61
N ARG A 770 -4.59 -32.38 22.46
CA ARG A 770 -3.34 -32.46 21.69
C ARG A 770 -2.84 -31.07 21.28
N LEU A 771 -3.70 -30.25 20.69
CA LEU A 771 -3.33 -28.90 20.23
C LEU A 771 -3.02 -27.96 21.40
N ALA A 772 -3.74 -28.08 22.51
CA ALA A 772 -3.44 -27.34 23.74
C ALA A 772 -2.07 -27.72 24.33
N THR A 773 -1.78 -29.02 24.49
CA THR A 773 -0.44 -29.48 24.90
C THR A 773 0.65 -28.98 23.94
N PHE A 774 0.41 -29.06 22.63
CA PHE A 774 1.38 -28.60 21.63
C PHE A 774 1.65 -27.09 21.70
N TYR A 775 0.66 -26.27 22.05
CA TYR A 775 0.83 -24.86 22.37
C TYR A 775 1.70 -24.65 23.63
N PHE A 776 1.46 -25.42 24.69
CA PHE A 776 2.22 -25.30 25.94
C PHE A 776 3.69 -25.74 25.80
N ASP A 777 3.95 -26.82 25.08
CA ASP A 777 5.31 -27.32 24.85
C ASP A 777 6.18 -26.36 24.01
N HIS A 778 5.57 -25.64 23.05
CA HIS A 778 6.31 -24.92 22.00
C HIS A 778 6.09 -23.40 21.91
N SER A 779 4.88 -22.89 22.15
CA SER A 779 4.60 -21.45 22.06
C SER A 779 4.75 -20.77 23.41
N HIS A 780 4.18 -21.35 24.46
CA HIS A 780 4.26 -20.82 25.84
C HIS A 780 5.71 -20.83 26.38
N THR A 781 6.51 -21.85 26.05
CA THR A 781 7.95 -21.92 26.43
C THR A 781 8.80 -20.80 25.82
N LEU A 782 8.39 -20.23 24.69
CA LEU A 782 9.03 -19.07 24.08
C LEU A 782 8.48 -17.75 24.65
N TYR A 783 7.16 -17.66 24.83
CA TYR A 783 6.44 -16.47 25.28
C TYR A 783 5.28 -16.86 26.22
N PRO A 784 5.47 -16.88 27.56
CA PRO A 784 4.46 -17.32 28.53
C PRO A 784 3.40 -16.24 28.76
N ILE A 785 2.45 -16.13 27.82
CA ILE A 785 1.36 -15.15 27.80
C ILE A 785 0.23 -15.53 28.76
N VAL A 786 -0.18 -16.80 28.76
CA VAL A 786 -1.33 -17.35 29.52
C VAL A 786 -0.87 -18.34 30.59
N HIS A 787 -1.65 -18.51 31.66
CA HIS A 787 -1.35 -19.48 32.73
C HIS A 787 -1.86 -20.89 32.39
N GLN A 788 -0.98 -21.90 32.40
CA GLN A 788 -1.32 -23.24 31.88
C GLN A 788 -2.53 -23.88 32.59
N GLN A 789 -2.53 -23.89 33.93
CA GLN A 789 -3.61 -24.52 34.70
C GLN A 789 -4.98 -23.86 34.44
N GLU A 790 -5.01 -22.55 34.14
CA GLU A 790 -6.25 -21.79 33.95
C GLU A 790 -6.88 -22.13 32.59
N VAL A 791 -6.07 -22.07 31.52
CA VAL A 791 -6.46 -22.49 30.17
C VAL A 791 -6.91 -23.96 30.15
N MET A 792 -6.21 -24.83 30.88
CA MET A 792 -6.60 -26.25 30.94
C MET A 792 -7.90 -26.45 31.72
N SER A 793 -8.16 -25.68 32.80
CA SER A 793 -9.46 -25.66 33.46
C SER A 793 -10.56 -25.15 32.54
N ASP A 794 -10.34 -24.05 31.81
CA ASP A 794 -11.27 -23.52 30.79
C ASP A 794 -11.63 -24.60 29.76
N ILE A 795 -10.61 -25.26 29.18
CA ILE A 795 -10.78 -26.36 28.22
C ILE A 795 -11.58 -27.53 28.82
N TYR A 796 -11.26 -27.98 30.04
CA TYR A 796 -11.99 -29.08 30.66
C TYR A 796 -13.43 -28.72 31.01
N LEU A 797 -13.71 -27.50 31.45
CA LEU A 797 -15.06 -27.02 31.73
C LEU A 797 -15.89 -26.93 30.44
N VAL A 798 -15.35 -26.31 29.38
CA VAL A 798 -15.99 -26.20 28.06
C VAL A 798 -16.29 -27.59 27.46
N LEU A 799 -15.41 -28.58 27.67
CA LEU A 799 -15.60 -29.96 27.22
C LEU A 799 -16.57 -30.81 28.08
N GLN A 800 -16.86 -30.41 29.32
CA GLN A 800 -17.74 -31.15 30.25
C GLN A 800 -19.12 -30.52 30.44
N SER A 801 -19.24 -29.20 30.25
CA SER A 801 -20.48 -28.45 30.49
C SER A 801 -20.54 -27.24 29.54
N PRO A 802 -20.85 -27.45 28.25
CA PRO A 802 -20.89 -26.39 27.25
C PRO A 802 -21.97 -25.33 27.54
N ASP A 803 -23.05 -25.71 28.22
CA ASP A 803 -24.18 -24.80 28.53
C ASP A 803 -24.01 -24.02 29.85
N HIS A 804 -22.83 -24.04 30.46
CA HIS A 804 -22.59 -23.39 31.77
C HIS A 804 -22.26 -21.89 31.61
N GLN A 805 -22.78 -21.05 32.51
CA GLN A 805 -22.69 -19.59 32.36
C GLN A 805 -21.24 -19.06 32.30
N LEU A 806 -20.29 -19.73 32.98
CA LEU A 806 -18.86 -19.39 32.92
C LEU A 806 -18.17 -19.87 31.63
N THR A 807 -18.57 -21.02 31.06
CA THR A 807 -17.97 -21.55 29.82
C THR A 807 -18.45 -20.79 28.59
N MET A 808 -19.55 -20.03 28.72
CA MET A 808 -20.04 -19.06 27.74
C MET A 808 -19.47 -17.64 27.92
N SER A 809 -18.52 -17.42 28.84
CA SER A 809 -17.87 -16.10 28.97
C SER A 809 -16.95 -15.80 27.78
N PRO A 810 -16.99 -14.58 27.19
CA PRO A 810 -16.20 -14.27 25.99
C PRO A 810 -14.68 -14.49 26.16
N PRO A 811 -14.02 -14.07 27.26
CA PRO A 811 -12.58 -14.30 27.42
C PRO A 811 -12.20 -15.78 27.46
N CYS A 812 -12.99 -16.62 28.12
CA CYS A 812 -12.78 -18.07 28.17
C CYS A 812 -12.84 -18.67 26.76
N LEU A 813 -13.90 -18.36 26.00
CA LEU A 813 -14.05 -18.83 24.62
C LEU A 813 -12.95 -18.29 23.70
N PHE A 814 -12.61 -17.00 23.79
CA PHE A 814 -11.51 -16.40 23.01
C PHE A 814 -10.18 -17.13 23.26
N ARG A 815 -9.81 -17.27 24.54
CA ARG A 815 -8.59 -17.95 24.99
C ARG A 815 -8.50 -19.39 24.50
N VAL A 816 -9.58 -20.17 24.64
CA VAL A 816 -9.65 -21.57 24.16
C VAL A 816 -9.44 -21.64 22.65
N TRP A 817 -10.17 -20.85 21.86
CA TRP A 817 -10.04 -20.89 20.39
C TRP A 817 -8.68 -20.37 19.90
N MET A 818 -8.09 -19.36 20.55
CA MET A 818 -6.73 -18.88 20.22
C MET A 818 -5.64 -19.92 20.54
N VAL A 819 -5.73 -20.61 21.68
CA VAL A 819 -4.77 -21.66 22.04
C VAL A 819 -4.82 -22.82 21.03
N LEU A 820 -6.02 -23.20 20.57
CA LEU A 820 -6.18 -24.18 19.49
C LEU A 820 -5.65 -23.68 18.14
N ALA A 821 -5.89 -22.41 17.79
CA ALA A 821 -5.38 -21.81 16.55
C ALA A 821 -3.85 -21.77 16.53
N ILE A 822 -3.21 -21.22 17.57
CA ILE A 822 -1.75 -21.12 17.69
C ILE A 822 -1.12 -22.52 17.78
N GLY A 823 -1.71 -23.44 18.56
CA GLY A 823 -1.26 -24.83 18.62
C GLY A 823 -1.28 -25.52 17.25
N SER A 824 -2.34 -25.30 16.47
CA SER A 824 -2.48 -25.80 15.10
C SER A 824 -1.45 -25.20 14.14
N THR A 825 -1.26 -23.87 14.12
CA THR A 825 -0.24 -23.23 13.28
C THR A 825 1.17 -23.66 13.67
N THR A 826 1.46 -23.81 14.96
CA THR A 826 2.78 -24.28 15.45
C THR A 826 3.02 -25.72 14.99
N HIS A 827 2.00 -26.59 15.06
CA HIS A 827 2.09 -27.97 14.59
C HIS A 827 2.35 -28.03 13.08
N SER A 828 1.56 -27.33 12.26
CA SER A 828 1.77 -27.27 10.80
C SER A 828 3.13 -26.65 10.42
N SER A 829 3.61 -25.65 11.16
CA SER A 829 4.94 -25.04 10.95
C SER A 829 6.11 -25.99 11.21
N ILE A 830 5.94 -26.97 12.12
CA ILE A 830 6.97 -27.97 12.47
C ILE A 830 6.86 -29.21 11.58
N ALA A 831 5.63 -29.63 11.25
CA ALA A 831 5.31 -30.80 10.45
C ALA A 831 5.34 -30.55 8.92
N LEU A 832 5.35 -29.28 8.48
CA LEU A 832 5.26 -28.84 7.09
C LEU A 832 3.95 -29.28 6.39
N THR A 833 2.83 -29.17 7.11
CA THR A 833 1.47 -29.47 6.63
C THR A 833 0.65 -28.20 6.36
N GLU A 834 -0.45 -28.31 5.62
CA GLU A 834 -1.33 -27.17 5.33
C GLU A 834 -1.91 -26.50 6.59
N GLU A 835 -2.23 -25.22 6.49
CA GLU A 835 -2.58 -24.36 7.66
C GLU A 835 -4.07 -23.96 7.72
N SER A 836 -4.89 -24.44 6.78
CA SER A 836 -6.31 -24.06 6.59
C SER A 836 -7.16 -24.18 7.86
N VAL A 837 -6.97 -25.26 8.64
CA VAL A 837 -7.67 -25.51 9.91
C VAL A 837 -7.33 -24.46 10.98
N SER A 838 -6.09 -23.95 10.99
CA SER A 838 -5.66 -22.98 12.00
C SER A 838 -6.30 -21.60 11.83
N GLN A 839 -6.52 -21.18 10.57
CA GLN A 839 -7.28 -19.96 10.28
C GLN A 839 -8.75 -20.08 10.68
N LEU A 840 -9.37 -21.25 10.48
CA LEU A 840 -10.75 -21.51 10.87
C LEU A 840 -10.97 -21.34 12.39
N TYR A 841 -10.00 -21.78 13.21
CA TYR A 841 -10.03 -21.59 14.66
C TYR A 841 -9.78 -20.14 15.06
N TYR A 842 -8.89 -19.42 14.36
CA TYR A 842 -8.67 -17.99 14.59
C TYR A 842 -9.90 -17.14 14.24
N GLU A 843 -10.53 -17.37 13.07
CA GLU A 843 -11.78 -16.70 12.70
C GLU A 843 -12.90 -16.98 13.72
N LYS A 844 -12.92 -18.18 14.31
CA LYS A 844 -13.86 -18.51 15.40
C LYS A 844 -13.51 -17.82 16.72
N ALA A 845 -12.23 -17.68 17.06
CA ALA A 845 -11.79 -16.88 18.22
C ALA A 845 -12.21 -15.42 18.08
N MET A 846 -12.00 -14.82 16.91
CA MET A 846 -12.33 -13.42 16.65
C MET A 846 -13.82 -13.09 16.82
N THR A 847 -14.74 -14.07 16.78
CA THR A 847 -16.16 -13.84 17.13
C THR A 847 -16.40 -13.46 18.60
N TYR A 848 -15.39 -13.57 19.46
CA TYR A 848 -15.44 -13.20 20.88
C TYR A 848 -14.48 -12.06 21.23
N PHE A 849 -13.72 -11.50 20.29
CA PHE A 849 -12.66 -10.53 20.58
C PHE A 849 -13.21 -9.27 21.27
N ASP A 850 -14.14 -8.57 20.62
CA ASP A 850 -14.71 -7.29 21.08
C ASP A 850 -15.17 -7.40 22.54
N ALA A 851 -16.07 -8.33 22.80
CA ALA A 851 -16.64 -8.58 24.13
C ALA A 851 -15.60 -9.08 25.16
N SER A 852 -14.46 -9.64 24.74
CA SER A 852 -13.38 -10.04 25.66
C SER A 852 -12.54 -8.86 26.13
N MET A 853 -12.42 -7.80 25.32
CA MET A 853 -11.63 -6.62 25.66
C MET A 853 -12.30 -5.78 26.75
N ASP A 854 -13.63 -5.76 26.79
CA ASP A 854 -14.42 -5.06 27.81
C ASP A 854 -14.31 -5.69 29.23
N HIS A 855 -13.66 -6.86 29.37
CA HIS A 855 -13.45 -7.52 30.66
C HIS A 855 -12.23 -6.99 31.46
N GLY A 856 -11.54 -5.96 30.96
CA GLY A 856 -10.56 -5.16 31.70
C GLY A 856 -9.09 -5.38 31.31
N ASP A 857 -8.25 -4.38 31.62
CA ASP A 857 -6.93 -4.13 31.02
C ASP A 857 -5.97 -5.33 30.94
N ILE A 858 -5.94 -6.21 31.95
CA ILE A 858 -5.08 -7.40 31.97
C ILE A 858 -5.59 -8.47 31.00
N ILE A 859 -6.91 -8.65 30.92
CA ILE A 859 -7.54 -9.56 29.95
C ILE A 859 -7.39 -8.99 28.54
N ALA A 860 -7.60 -7.68 28.37
CA ALA A 860 -7.35 -6.98 27.12
C ALA A 860 -5.89 -7.14 26.64
N LEU A 861 -4.91 -7.07 27.55
CA LEU A 861 -3.50 -7.30 27.22
C LEU A 861 -3.21 -8.77 26.87
N GLU A 862 -3.82 -9.74 27.55
CA GLU A 862 -3.72 -11.16 27.23
C GLU A 862 -4.31 -11.47 25.84
N VAL A 863 -5.48 -10.92 25.53
CA VAL A 863 -6.19 -11.03 24.24
C VAL A 863 -5.34 -10.47 23.09
N ILE A 864 -4.79 -9.26 23.23
CA ILE A 864 -3.87 -8.69 22.23
C ILE A 864 -2.63 -9.57 22.08
N MET A 865 -2.03 -10.05 23.18
CA MET A 865 -0.80 -10.86 23.10
C MET A 865 -1.01 -12.24 22.49
N LEU A 866 -2.18 -12.86 22.67
CA LEU A 866 -2.56 -14.06 21.92
C LEU A 866 -2.70 -13.75 20.42
N GLN A 867 -3.27 -12.60 20.04
CA GLN A 867 -3.35 -12.19 18.64
C GLN A 867 -1.97 -11.92 18.03
N VAL A 868 -1.05 -11.28 18.77
CA VAL A 868 0.36 -11.14 18.38
C VAL A 868 1.01 -12.52 18.18
N SER A 869 0.83 -13.44 19.13
CA SER A 869 1.42 -14.79 19.05
C SER A 869 0.90 -15.58 17.84
N PHE A 870 -0.35 -15.36 17.43
CA PHE A 870 -0.86 -15.90 16.18
C PHE A 870 -0.28 -15.19 14.93
N SER A 871 -0.22 -13.86 14.91
CA SER A 871 0.29 -13.10 13.75
C SER A 871 1.78 -13.31 13.47
N PHE A 872 2.56 -13.69 14.50
CA PHE A 872 3.95 -14.16 14.34
C PHE A 872 4.06 -15.40 13.44
N PHE A 873 3.07 -16.29 13.47
CA PHE A 873 3.11 -17.56 12.76
C PHE A 873 2.12 -17.65 11.58
N ASN A 874 1.11 -16.79 11.47
CA ASN A 874 0.14 -16.78 10.37
C ASN A 874 -0.02 -15.36 9.81
N GLN A 875 -0.04 -15.21 8.48
CA GLN A 875 -0.12 -13.90 7.80
C GLN A 875 -1.52 -13.24 7.86
N SER A 876 -2.53 -13.97 8.35
CA SER A 876 -3.92 -13.50 8.47
C SER A 876 -4.16 -12.68 9.74
N GLY A 877 -3.76 -11.41 9.77
CA GLY A 877 -4.03 -10.52 10.92
C GLY A 877 -3.68 -9.03 10.71
N PRO A 878 -3.82 -8.21 11.77
CA PRO A 878 -3.26 -6.86 11.83
C PRO A 878 -1.71 -6.87 11.81
N ASN A 879 -1.08 -5.72 11.55
CA ASN A 879 0.39 -5.62 11.47
C ASN A 879 1.03 -5.96 12.84
N THR A 880 1.98 -6.87 12.84
CA THR A 880 2.53 -7.46 14.07
C THR A 880 3.26 -6.42 14.92
N TRP A 881 3.99 -5.50 14.29
CA TRP A 881 4.64 -4.38 14.99
C TRP A 881 3.63 -3.40 15.61
N PHE A 882 2.49 -3.14 14.95
CA PHE A 882 1.42 -2.32 15.54
C PHE A 882 0.79 -2.99 16.76
N LEU A 883 0.51 -4.29 16.69
CA LEU A 883 -0.06 -5.03 17.83
C LEU A 883 0.91 -5.07 19.01
N VAL A 884 2.18 -5.39 18.77
CA VAL A 884 3.24 -5.35 19.79
C VAL A 884 3.40 -3.95 20.39
N GLY A 885 3.43 -2.90 19.56
CA GLY A 885 3.50 -1.51 20.03
C GLY A 885 2.25 -1.04 20.77
N THR A 886 1.11 -1.72 20.61
CA THR A 886 -0.14 -1.44 21.34
C THR A 886 -0.18 -2.19 22.67
N ALA A 887 0.21 -3.47 22.69
CA ALA A 887 0.46 -4.22 23.92
C ALA A 887 1.50 -3.55 24.82
N ALA A 888 2.60 -3.05 24.23
CA ALA A 888 3.62 -2.28 24.93
C ALA A 888 3.04 -1.03 25.62
N ARG A 889 2.27 -0.20 24.90
CA ARG A 889 1.67 1.00 25.48
C ARG A 889 0.64 0.70 26.58
N LEU A 890 -0.15 -0.37 26.45
CA LEU A 890 -1.09 -0.81 27.47
C LEU A 890 -0.36 -1.34 28.72
N ALA A 891 0.70 -2.13 28.55
CA ALA A 891 1.54 -2.63 29.65
C ALA A 891 2.35 -1.51 30.35
N LEU A 892 2.82 -0.51 29.60
CA LEU A 892 3.43 0.69 30.16
C LEU A 892 2.41 1.53 30.93
N GLY A 893 1.21 1.77 30.37
CA GLY A 893 0.14 2.51 31.04
C GLY A 893 -0.32 1.88 32.37
N MET A 894 -0.38 0.54 32.42
CA MET A 894 -0.61 -0.23 33.67
C MET A 894 0.59 -0.25 34.64
N GLY A 895 1.70 0.42 34.32
CA GLY A 895 2.89 0.47 35.18
C GLY A 895 3.65 -0.85 35.30
N LEU A 896 3.47 -1.81 34.37
CA LEU A 896 4.09 -3.15 34.47
C LEU A 896 5.63 -3.13 34.30
N HIS A 897 6.21 -1.98 33.94
CA HIS A 897 7.65 -1.72 33.91
C HIS A 897 8.22 -1.26 35.26
N CYS A 898 7.36 -0.91 36.23
CA CYS A 898 7.73 -0.33 37.51
C CYS A 898 7.54 -1.30 38.68
N GLU A 899 8.58 -1.52 39.48
CA GLU A 899 8.58 -2.39 40.67
C GLU A 899 7.60 -1.91 41.75
N SER A 900 7.26 -0.61 41.78
CA SER A 900 6.21 -0.06 42.65
C SER A 900 4.85 -0.71 42.44
N THR A 901 4.50 -1.03 41.19
CA THR A 901 3.21 -1.64 40.79
C THR A 901 3.01 -3.04 41.38
N TYR A 902 4.10 -3.69 41.78
CA TYR A 902 4.10 -5.06 42.29
C TYR A 902 4.02 -5.13 43.83
N GLN A 903 4.25 -4.02 44.53
CA GLN A 903 4.27 -3.97 46.00
C GLN A 903 2.90 -4.22 46.66
N SER A 904 1.81 -4.09 45.90
CA SER A 904 0.42 -4.29 46.36
C SER A 904 -0.28 -5.51 45.74
N LEU A 905 0.46 -6.38 45.04
CA LEU A 905 -0.09 -7.56 44.37
C LEU A 905 0.29 -8.85 45.12
N SER A 906 -0.48 -9.93 44.93
CA SER A 906 -0.04 -11.26 45.39
C SER A 906 1.12 -11.77 44.52
N ASN A 907 1.98 -12.65 45.06
CA ASN A 907 3.12 -13.21 44.32
C ASN A 907 2.69 -13.82 42.97
N ALA A 908 1.62 -14.61 42.94
CA ALA A 908 1.09 -15.19 41.71
C ALA A 908 0.63 -14.13 40.69
N GLN A 909 -0.04 -13.06 41.13
CA GLN A 909 -0.42 -11.92 40.27
C GLN A 909 0.81 -11.17 39.74
N ALA A 910 1.81 -10.96 40.61
CA ALA A 910 3.05 -10.30 40.25
C ALA A 910 3.84 -11.10 39.20
N ILE A 911 4.01 -12.41 39.41
CA ILE A 911 4.68 -13.33 38.48
C ILE A 911 3.96 -13.33 37.12
N ARG A 912 2.63 -13.51 37.09
CA ARG A 912 1.83 -13.46 35.86
C ARG A 912 2.01 -12.15 35.09
N ARG A 913 1.93 -11.01 35.78
CA ARG A 913 2.12 -9.68 35.15
C ARG A 913 3.56 -9.45 34.65
N LYS A 914 4.59 -9.89 35.39
CA LYS A 914 6.00 -9.80 34.91
C LYS A 914 6.25 -10.71 33.70
N ARG A 915 5.69 -11.93 33.66
CA ARG A 915 5.76 -12.83 32.49
C ARG A 915 5.13 -12.21 31.23
N LEU A 916 3.94 -11.63 31.38
CA LEU A 916 3.24 -10.96 30.26
C LEU A 916 4.03 -9.73 29.76
N PHE A 917 4.54 -8.89 30.67
CA PHE A 917 5.42 -7.77 30.32
C PHE A 917 6.69 -8.20 29.58
N PHE A 918 7.43 -9.18 30.11
CA PHE A 918 8.66 -9.64 29.46
C PHE A 918 8.41 -10.38 28.14
N SER A 919 7.23 -10.98 27.95
CA SER A 919 6.81 -11.51 26.64
C SER A 919 6.68 -10.40 25.60
N ILE A 920 6.03 -9.28 25.94
CA ILE A 920 5.92 -8.09 25.08
C ILE A 920 7.32 -7.52 24.76
N TYR A 921 8.15 -7.35 25.80
CA TYR A 921 9.54 -6.90 25.67
C TYR A 921 10.31 -7.73 24.62
N MET A 922 10.27 -9.06 24.72
CA MET A 922 11.02 -9.94 23.81
C MET A 922 10.49 -9.88 22.37
N MET A 923 9.17 -9.77 22.21
CA MET A 923 8.52 -9.64 20.91
C MET A 923 8.87 -8.30 20.23
N ASP A 924 8.87 -7.19 20.97
CA ASP A 924 9.31 -5.88 20.46
C ASP A 924 10.74 -5.93 19.93
N ARG A 925 11.69 -6.47 20.72
CA ARG A 925 13.09 -6.57 20.25
C ARG A 925 13.23 -7.44 19.00
N LEU A 926 12.48 -8.52 18.86
CA LEU A 926 12.50 -9.35 17.64
C LEU A 926 11.94 -8.61 16.43
N VAL A 927 10.72 -8.08 16.55
CA VAL A 927 10.01 -7.46 15.42
C VAL A 927 10.70 -6.16 15.01
N SER A 928 11.01 -5.27 15.96
CA SER A 928 11.61 -3.97 15.67
C SER A 928 13.00 -4.09 15.04
N ILE A 929 13.86 -5.04 15.46
CA ILE A 929 15.14 -5.31 14.77
C ILE A 929 14.91 -5.88 13.36
N THR A 930 14.03 -6.87 13.22
CA THR A 930 13.77 -7.53 11.92
C THR A 930 13.26 -6.55 10.87
N LEU A 931 12.45 -5.57 11.29
CA LEU A 931 11.85 -4.57 10.41
C LEU A 931 12.67 -3.26 10.31
N GLY A 932 13.80 -3.15 11.02
CA GLY A 932 14.63 -1.93 11.04
C GLY A 932 13.95 -0.70 11.67
N ARG A 933 13.13 -0.92 12.69
CA ARG A 933 12.29 0.07 13.39
C ARG A 933 12.77 0.33 14.83
N PRO A 934 12.40 1.47 15.45
CA PRO A 934 12.65 1.70 16.87
C PRO A 934 11.85 0.73 17.76
N PHE A 935 12.36 0.50 18.96
CA PHE A 935 11.67 -0.25 20.03
C PHE A 935 10.48 0.53 20.58
N ALA A 936 9.46 -0.20 21.04
CA ALA A 936 8.28 0.38 21.71
C ALA A 936 8.46 0.54 23.23
N ILE A 937 9.44 -0.15 23.83
CA ILE A 937 9.81 -0.03 25.25
C ILE A 937 11.30 0.34 25.30
N HIS A 938 11.70 1.48 25.86
CA HIS A 938 13.13 1.76 26.05
C HIS A 938 13.69 0.99 27.25
N GLU A 939 14.98 0.65 27.22
CA GLU A 939 15.63 -0.11 28.29
C GLU A 939 15.72 0.70 29.59
N ASP A 940 15.98 2.01 29.46
CA ASP A 940 16.12 2.94 30.59
C ASP A 940 14.81 3.16 31.38
N ASP A 941 13.66 2.82 30.78
CA ASP A 941 12.34 2.87 31.42
C ASP A 941 12.02 1.62 32.27
N VAL A 942 12.78 0.51 32.10
CA VAL A 942 12.44 -0.78 32.76
C VAL A 942 13.15 -0.90 34.11
N ASP A 943 12.39 -0.70 35.19
CA ASP A 943 12.91 -0.62 36.56
C ASP A 943 12.68 -1.89 37.40
N ILE A 944 11.80 -2.79 36.93
CA ILE A 944 11.55 -4.11 37.52
C ILE A 944 12.76 -5.04 37.43
N SER A 945 12.93 -5.90 38.44
CA SER A 945 13.83 -7.04 38.34
C SER A 945 13.40 -7.98 37.21
N HIS A 946 14.37 -8.69 36.63
CA HIS A 946 14.07 -9.93 35.93
C HIS A 946 13.35 -10.92 36.86
N PHE A 947 12.53 -11.79 36.26
CA PHE A 947 11.98 -12.91 36.99
C PHE A 947 13.12 -13.90 37.26
N ALA A 948 13.45 -14.12 38.52
CA ALA A 948 14.14 -15.35 38.91
C ALA A 948 13.13 -16.50 38.71
N ILE A 949 13.52 -17.60 38.06
CA ILE A 949 12.65 -18.79 37.93
C ILE A 949 12.69 -19.63 39.23
N GLU A 950 12.42 -18.97 40.36
CA GLU A 950 12.41 -19.58 41.70
C GLU A 950 10.98 -19.90 42.19
N ALA A 951 9.95 -19.50 41.44
CA ALA A 951 8.55 -19.83 41.70
C ALA A 951 7.83 -20.24 40.40
N CYS A 952 7.93 -21.52 40.04
CA CYS A 952 7.25 -22.11 38.90
C CYS A 952 6.01 -22.91 39.35
N GLU A 953 5.03 -22.21 39.96
CA GLU A 953 3.81 -22.77 40.60
C GLU A 953 2.87 -23.55 39.64
N GLU A 954 3.20 -23.65 38.35
CA GLU A 954 2.47 -24.47 37.38
C GLU A 954 2.67 -25.98 37.58
N LEU A 955 3.72 -26.40 38.29
CA LEU A 955 3.87 -27.77 38.80
C LEU A 955 3.34 -27.85 40.24
N ASP A 956 2.42 -28.78 40.46
CA ASP A 956 1.74 -29.00 41.74
C ASP A 956 2.73 -29.54 42.79
N HIS A 957 3.23 -28.65 43.65
CA HIS A 957 4.10 -29.00 44.78
C HIS A 957 3.30 -29.70 45.88
N SER A 958 2.94 -30.96 45.65
CA SER A 958 2.50 -31.84 46.75
C SER A 958 3.59 -31.84 47.84
N PRO A 959 3.28 -31.51 49.11
CA PRO A 959 4.28 -31.20 50.14
C PRO A 959 5.05 -32.43 50.68
N SER A 960 4.98 -33.55 49.95
CA SER A 960 5.63 -34.82 50.24
C SER A 960 6.50 -35.34 49.09
N ALA A 961 6.53 -34.67 47.93
CA ALA A 961 7.37 -35.06 46.80
C ALA A 961 8.82 -34.55 46.96
N PRO A 962 9.86 -35.40 46.83
CA PRO A 962 11.24 -34.96 46.90
C PRO A 962 11.63 -34.14 45.66
N SER A 963 12.14 -32.92 45.88
CA SER A 963 12.59 -32.03 44.81
C SER A 963 13.81 -32.60 44.06
N SER A 964 13.62 -33.05 42.82
CA SER A 964 14.73 -33.56 42.00
C SER A 964 15.55 -32.42 41.40
N THR A 965 16.83 -32.35 41.75
CA THR A 965 17.76 -31.28 41.34
C THR A 965 18.24 -31.37 39.88
N LEU A 966 17.51 -32.08 39.02
CA LEU A 966 17.93 -32.44 37.65
C LEU A 966 16.95 -32.01 36.54
N CYS A 967 15.69 -31.71 36.86
CA CYS A 967 14.76 -31.08 35.91
C CYS A 967 14.76 -29.56 36.12
N LYS A 968 15.34 -28.81 35.17
CA LYS A 968 15.19 -27.35 35.14
C LYS A 968 13.73 -26.97 34.81
N PRO A 969 13.21 -25.81 35.28
CA PRO A 969 11.83 -25.40 34.99
C PRO A 969 11.57 -25.18 33.49
N PRO A 970 10.35 -25.41 33.00
CA PRO A 970 10.03 -25.33 31.56
C PRO A 970 10.29 -23.94 30.94
N LEU A 971 10.23 -22.87 31.74
CA LEU A 971 10.45 -21.49 31.29
C LEU A 971 11.94 -21.07 31.24
N THR A 972 12.88 -21.99 31.44
CA THR A 972 14.33 -21.71 31.28
C THR A 972 14.65 -21.21 29.87
N VAL A 973 13.93 -21.68 28.85
CA VAL A 973 14.06 -21.22 27.45
C VAL A 973 13.70 -19.73 27.34
N THR A 974 12.64 -19.30 28.02
CA THR A 974 12.16 -17.91 28.05
C THR A 974 13.22 -16.95 28.60
N GLU A 975 13.90 -17.31 29.69
CA GLU A 975 14.98 -16.51 30.29
C GLU A 975 16.17 -16.34 29.34
N HIS A 976 16.57 -17.41 28.65
CA HIS A 976 17.64 -17.33 27.65
C HIS A 976 17.26 -16.44 26.45
N ILE A 977 16.02 -16.49 25.98
CA ILE A 977 15.52 -15.57 24.94
C ILE A 977 15.53 -14.12 25.45
N LEU A 978 15.09 -13.87 26.69
CA LEU A 978 15.06 -12.53 27.28
C LEU A 978 16.45 -11.88 27.30
N ARG A 979 17.47 -12.60 27.78
CA ARG A 979 18.85 -12.10 27.79
C ARG A 979 19.42 -11.89 26.38
N LEU A 980 19.11 -12.79 25.42
CA LEU A 980 19.47 -12.60 24.01
C LEU A 980 18.83 -11.33 23.41
N ARG A 981 17.60 -11.00 23.81
CA ARG A 981 16.93 -9.76 23.38
C ARG A 981 17.54 -8.51 24.01
N LYS A 982 18.08 -8.57 25.25
CA LYS A 982 18.91 -7.48 25.82
C LYS A 982 20.20 -7.25 25.04
N ILE A 983 20.93 -8.31 24.70
CA ILE A 983 22.13 -8.19 23.87
C ILE A 983 21.81 -7.59 22.50
N ALA A 984 20.67 -7.96 21.91
CA ALA A 984 20.20 -7.42 20.64
C ALA A 984 19.81 -5.92 20.72
N ASN A 985 19.19 -5.48 21.82
CA ASN A 985 18.96 -4.06 22.12
C ASN A 985 20.26 -3.26 22.14
N ASP A 986 21.28 -3.77 22.83
CA ASP A 986 22.56 -3.08 23.00
C ASP A 986 23.36 -2.99 21.70
N ILE A 987 23.30 -4.03 20.86
CA ILE A 987 23.87 -3.97 19.50
C ILE A 987 23.13 -2.91 18.66
N ALA A 988 21.80 -2.90 18.66
CA ALA A 988 21.01 -1.94 17.89
C ALA A 988 21.27 -0.48 18.31
N THR A 989 21.30 -0.21 19.62
CA THR A 989 21.50 1.14 20.18
C THR A 989 22.95 1.62 20.10
N LYS A 990 23.92 0.77 20.46
CA LYS A 990 25.33 1.21 20.62
C LYS A 990 26.17 1.07 19.35
N VAL A 991 25.80 0.17 18.41
CA VAL A 991 26.58 -0.08 17.17
C VAL A 991 25.94 0.57 15.93
N TYR A 992 24.61 0.55 15.82
CA TYR A 992 23.92 1.04 14.62
C TYR A 992 23.44 2.51 14.70
N TYR A 993 23.41 3.12 15.90
CA TYR A 993 22.77 4.44 16.13
C TYR A 993 23.72 5.65 16.27
N LEU A 994 25.01 5.50 15.94
CA LEU A 994 25.96 6.62 15.90
C LEU A 994 25.72 7.53 14.68
N GLY A 995 25.07 8.68 14.90
CA GLY A 995 24.99 9.78 13.93
C GLY A 995 23.60 10.27 13.54
N GLY A 996 22.52 9.91 14.25
CA GLY A 996 21.20 10.55 14.09
C GLY A 996 20.35 10.10 12.89
N THR A 997 20.78 9.11 12.11
CA THR A 997 19.96 8.49 11.05
C THR A 997 20.06 6.96 11.09
N PRO A 998 18.95 6.21 11.05
CA PRO A 998 18.99 4.74 11.01
C PRO A 998 19.56 4.25 9.66
N GLN A 999 20.55 3.36 9.69
CA GLN A 999 21.11 2.76 8.48
C GLN A 999 20.55 1.34 8.27
N ARG A 1000 19.75 1.14 7.21
CA ARG A 1000 19.15 -0.17 6.88
C ARG A 1000 20.25 -1.24 6.70
N SER A 1001 20.19 -2.30 7.48
CA SER A 1001 21.16 -3.41 7.51
C SER A 1001 20.95 -4.42 6.37
N GLY A 1002 20.99 -3.96 5.12
CA GLY A 1002 20.91 -4.81 3.93
C GLY A 1002 22.29 -5.03 3.29
N THR A 1003 22.69 -6.29 3.09
CA THR A 1003 23.88 -6.63 2.28
C THR A 1003 23.66 -6.27 0.81
N MET A 1004 24.34 -5.22 0.34
CA MET A 1004 24.27 -4.74 -1.05
C MET A 1004 24.96 -5.71 -2.04
N ALA A 1005 24.26 -6.78 -2.41
CA ALA A 1005 24.68 -7.72 -3.45
C ALA A 1005 24.09 -7.29 -4.81
N THR A 1006 24.84 -6.48 -5.55
CA THR A 1006 24.47 -5.96 -6.88
C THR A 1006 24.50 -7.05 -7.96
N LYS A 1007 23.51 -7.07 -8.87
CA LYS A 1007 23.46 -8.06 -9.98
C LYS A 1007 24.39 -7.74 -11.16
N ARG A 1008 24.85 -6.48 -11.31
CA ARG A 1008 25.79 -6.05 -12.36
C ARG A 1008 27.15 -5.63 -11.77
N PRO A 1009 28.27 -5.85 -12.49
CA PRO A 1009 29.53 -5.17 -12.17
C PRO A 1009 29.31 -3.65 -12.15
N ILE A 1010 29.78 -2.99 -11.08
CA ILE A 1010 29.64 -1.53 -10.93
C ILE A 1010 30.77 -0.85 -11.73
N PRO A 1011 30.47 0.02 -12.73
CA PRO A 1011 31.49 0.79 -13.44
C PRO A 1011 32.31 1.67 -12.49
N ILE A 1012 33.58 1.92 -12.83
CA ILE A 1012 34.48 2.75 -12.00
C ILE A 1012 33.90 4.17 -11.77
N ALA A 1013 33.21 4.73 -12.76
CA ALA A 1013 32.54 6.04 -12.65
C ALA A 1013 31.39 6.07 -11.60
N GLU A 1014 30.75 4.93 -11.32
CA GLU A 1014 29.67 4.84 -10.31
C GLU A 1014 30.20 4.67 -8.88
N LEU A 1015 31.51 4.46 -8.70
CA LEU A 1015 32.16 4.27 -7.39
C LEU A 1015 32.41 5.58 -6.64
N THR A 1016 31.34 6.36 -6.44
CA THR A 1016 31.38 7.64 -5.73
C THR A 1016 31.86 7.50 -4.28
N TYR A 1017 32.59 8.51 -3.80
CA TYR A 1017 33.41 8.48 -2.56
C TYR A 1017 32.62 8.21 -1.26
N GLN A 1018 31.30 8.42 -1.22
CA GLN A 1018 30.52 8.40 0.02
C GLN A 1018 29.42 7.31 0.10
N GLY A 1019 29.04 6.69 -1.02
CA GLY A 1019 27.88 5.78 -1.09
C GLY A 1019 28.21 4.31 -0.80
N THR A 1020 28.06 3.49 -1.85
CA THR A 1020 28.02 2.02 -1.81
C THR A 1020 29.25 1.39 -1.13
N THR A 1021 30.44 1.93 -1.37
CA THR A 1021 31.72 1.36 -0.91
C THR A 1021 31.85 1.40 0.61
N TRP A 1022 31.50 2.51 1.26
CA TRP A 1022 31.68 2.66 2.70
C TRP A 1022 30.64 1.88 3.51
N ILE A 1023 29.39 1.81 3.01
CA ILE A 1023 28.34 0.96 3.61
C ILE A 1023 28.75 -0.51 3.55
N THR A 1024 29.20 -0.98 2.37
CA THR A 1024 29.65 -2.37 2.16
C THR A 1024 30.82 -2.74 3.09
N TYR A 1025 31.78 -1.83 3.28
CA TYR A 1025 32.89 -2.03 4.23
C TYR A 1025 32.44 -1.97 5.71
N ARG A 1026 31.51 -1.08 6.07
CA ARG A 1026 30.92 -1.01 7.42
C ARG A 1026 30.26 -2.34 7.79
N CYS A 1027 29.42 -2.89 6.91
CA CYS A 1027 28.70 -4.14 7.15
C CYS A 1027 29.61 -5.37 7.15
N ASN A 1028 30.42 -5.58 6.11
CA ASN A 1028 31.22 -6.81 6.02
C ASN A 1028 32.45 -6.83 6.96
N VAL A 1029 33.05 -5.67 7.27
CA VAL A 1029 34.31 -5.60 8.04
C VAL A 1029 34.10 -5.01 9.43
N LYS A 1030 33.61 -3.77 9.53
CA LYS A 1030 33.54 -3.07 10.84
C LYS A 1030 32.55 -3.73 11.80
N ALA A 1031 31.42 -4.25 11.32
CA ALA A 1031 30.47 -4.96 12.18
C ALA A 1031 31.08 -6.18 12.88
N HIS A 1032 31.90 -6.98 12.18
CA HIS A 1032 32.61 -8.12 12.80
C HIS A 1032 33.69 -7.67 13.80
N PHE A 1033 34.38 -6.55 13.54
CA PHE A 1033 35.33 -5.98 14.49
C PHE A 1033 34.65 -5.49 15.76
N TRP A 1034 33.55 -4.73 15.65
CA TRP A 1034 32.79 -4.25 16.80
C TRP A 1034 32.12 -5.38 17.57
N LEU A 1035 31.56 -6.38 16.86
CA LEU A 1035 31.01 -7.57 17.50
C LEU A 1035 32.08 -8.31 18.30
N MET A 1036 33.26 -8.57 17.73
CA MET A 1036 34.38 -9.18 18.47
C MET A 1036 34.83 -8.31 19.65
N HIS A 1037 34.95 -6.98 19.48
CA HIS A 1037 35.30 -6.08 20.58
C HIS A 1037 34.32 -6.18 21.75
N VAL A 1038 33.01 -6.29 21.46
CA VAL A 1038 31.98 -6.52 22.46
C VAL A 1038 32.09 -7.93 23.05
N VAL A 1039 32.07 -9.00 22.26
CA VAL A 1039 31.95 -10.38 22.79
C VAL A 1039 33.25 -11.00 23.32
N LYS A 1040 34.42 -10.37 23.08
CA LYS A 1040 35.73 -10.92 23.43
C LYS A 1040 35.83 -11.39 24.89
N PRO A 1041 35.52 -10.59 25.93
CA PRO A 1041 35.76 -11.00 27.32
C PRO A 1041 35.08 -12.32 27.71
N TYR A 1042 33.89 -12.60 27.14
CA TYR A 1042 33.09 -13.77 27.49
C TYR A 1042 33.50 -15.00 26.68
N LEU A 1043 33.84 -14.83 25.40
CA LEU A 1043 34.47 -15.90 24.60
C LEU A 1043 35.85 -16.30 25.15
N GLU A 1044 36.61 -15.37 25.74
CA GLU A 1044 37.84 -15.69 26.47
C GLU A 1044 37.54 -16.53 27.73
N SER A 1045 36.47 -16.21 28.46
CA SER A 1045 36.07 -16.94 29.67
C SER A 1045 35.60 -18.39 29.40
N THR A 1046 35.00 -18.64 28.23
CA THR A 1046 34.49 -19.96 27.83
C THR A 1046 35.38 -20.68 26.79
N ARG A 1047 36.57 -20.14 26.49
CA ARG A 1047 37.54 -20.67 25.50
C ARG A 1047 36.95 -21.03 24.12
N SER A 1048 36.01 -20.20 23.69
CA SER A 1048 35.08 -20.50 22.59
C SER A 1048 35.63 -20.15 21.19
N SER A 1049 34.81 -20.41 20.16
CA SER A 1049 35.13 -20.15 18.75
C SER A 1049 34.24 -19.06 18.16
N PHE A 1050 34.80 -18.22 17.30
CA PHE A 1050 34.15 -17.16 16.55
C PHE A 1050 34.35 -17.40 15.06
N VAL A 1051 33.28 -17.78 14.35
CA VAL A 1051 33.32 -18.11 12.92
C VAL A 1051 32.52 -17.07 12.14
N THR A 1052 33.09 -16.50 11.07
CA THR A 1052 32.41 -15.53 10.20
C THR A 1052 32.18 -16.07 8.79
N THR A 1053 31.12 -15.61 8.12
CA THR A 1053 30.84 -15.98 6.72
C THR A 1053 31.40 -14.92 5.77
N ALA A 1054 32.46 -15.27 5.07
CA ALA A 1054 33.08 -14.47 4.02
C ALA A 1054 32.47 -14.80 2.64
N SER A 1055 33.28 -14.99 1.60
CA SER A 1055 32.85 -15.39 0.24
C SER A 1055 34.06 -15.75 -0.61
N LEU A 1056 33.92 -16.64 -1.59
CA LEU A 1056 34.95 -16.93 -2.60
C LEU A 1056 35.44 -15.65 -3.32
N ALA A 1057 34.57 -14.65 -3.49
CA ALA A 1057 34.91 -13.33 -4.04
C ALA A 1057 35.94 -12.53 -3.21
N GLY A 1058 36.18 -12.92 -1.96
CA GLY A 1058 37.26 -12.38 -1.12
C GLY A 1058 38.58 -13.15 -1.21
N VAL A 1059 38.62 -14.22 -2.02
CA VAL A 1059 39.77 -15.14 -2.18
C VAL A 1059 40.30 -15.10 -3.63
N LYS A 1060 39.41 -15.09 -4.62
CA LYS A 1060 39.71 -15.00 -6.06
C LYS A 1060 38.91 -13.82 -6.65
N PRO A 1061 39.47 -13.01 -7.58
CA PRO A 1061 38.74 -11.91 -8.20
C PRO A 1061 37.44 -12.39 -8.86
N GLY A 1062 36.31 -11.78 -8.47
CA GLY A 1062 34.98 -12.15 -8.94
C GLY A 1062 33.88 -11.66 -8.00
N GLY A 1063 32.65 -12.15 -8.21
CA GLY A 1063 31.48 -11.80 -7.40
C GLY A 1063 30.70 -10.58 -7.92
N SER A 1064 29.77 -10.09 -7.09
CA SER A 1064 28.72 -9.13 -7.43
C SER A 1064 29.20 -7.69 -7.69
N SER A 1065 30.31 -7.26 -7.09
CA SER A 1065 30.95 -5.97 -7.39
C SER A 1065 32.34 -5.84 -6.77
N LEU A 1066 33.14 -4.88 -7.27
CA LEU A 1066 34.47 -4.56 -6.76
C LEU A 1066 34.49 -4.19 -5.26
N PRO A 1067 33.59 -3.32 -4.73
CA PRO A 1067 33.55 -3.05 -3.29
C PRO A 1067 33.17 -4.27 -2.44
N TYR A 1068 32.30 -5.15 -2.95
CA TYR A 1068 31.93 -6.37 -2.26
C TYR A 1068 33.14 -7.31 -2.12
N ALA A 1069 33.83 -7.60 -3.21
CA ALA A 1069 35.04 -8.43 -3.23
C ALA A 1069 36.13 -7.91 -2.27
N ILE A 1070 36.46 -6.60 -2.37
CA ILE A 1070 37.43 -5.95 -1.49
C ILE A 1070 37.01 -6.04 -0.01
N SER A 1071 35.72 -5.82 0.30
CA SER A 1071 35.23 -5.91 1.68
C SER A 1071 35.29 -7.34 2.25
N LYS A 1072 35.08 -8.38 1.42
CA LYS A 1072 35.21 -9.78 1.85
C LYS A 1072 36.67 -10.21 1.99
N ALA A 1073 37.57 -9.75 1.14
CA ALA A 1073 39.01 -9.93 1.34
C ALA A 1073 39.49 -9.26 2.65
N ALA A 1074 39.00 -8.04 2.94
CA ALA A 1074 39.28 -7.34 4.19
C ALA A 1074 38.68 -8.06 5.43
N GLN A 1075 37.49 -8.66 5.32
CA GLN A 1075 36.92 -9.51 6.39
C GLN A 1075 37.79 -10.75 6.67
N ILE A 1076 38.30 -11.41 5.62
CA ILE A 1076 39.21 -12.57 5.76
C ILE A 1076 40.53 -12.17 6.43
N TYR A 1077 41.07 -10.99 6.10
CA TYR A 1077 42.27 -10.48 6.76
C TYR A 1077 42.00 -10.03 8.22
N LEU A 1078 40.82 -9.45 8.49
CA LEU A 1078 40.37 -9.15 9.84
C LEU A 1078 40.33 -10.41 10.72
N VAL A 1079 39.79 -11.52 10.22
CA VAL A 1079 39.82 -12.82 10.95
C VAL A 1079 41.25 -13.26 11.26
N LYS A 1080 42.19 -13.14 10.32
CA LYS A 1080 43.62 -13.47 10.52
C LYS A 1080 44.36 -12.56 11.51
N THR A 1081 43.85 -11.36 11.77
CA THR A 1081 44.40 -10.44 12.78
C THR A 1081 43.73 -10.64 14.13
N LEU A 1082 42.41 -10.80 14.17
CA LEU A 1082 41.65 -11.14 15.38
C LEU A 1082 42.09 -12.49 15.97
N SER A 1083 42.40 -13.50 15.15
CA SER A 1083 42.93 -14.78 15.65
C SER A 1083 44.27 -14.64 16.38
N LYS A 1084 45.06 -13.61 16.09
CA LYS A 1084 46.30 -13.29 16.84
C LYS A 1084 46.01 -12.43 18.08
N VAL A 1085 45.08 -11.49 17.98
CA VAL A 1085 44.69 -10.55 19.06
C VAL A 1085 43.83 -11.22 20.15
N CYS A 1086 43.22 -12.37 19.85
CA CYS A 1086 42.36 -13.12 20.76
C CYS A 1086 42.91 -14.51 21.14
N ALA A 1087 44.07 -14.91 20.59
CA ALA A 1087 44.81 -16.06 21.09
C ALA A 1087 45.41 -15.77 22.49
N PRO A 1088 45.58 -16.79 23.35
CA PRO A 1088 45.26 -18.21 23.12
C PRO A 1088 43.79 -18.57 23.39
N ASN A 1089 42.97 -17.63 23.90
CA ASN A 1089 41.69 -17.96 24.52
C ASN A 1089 40.52 -18.09 23.52
N ILE A 1090 40.52 -17.41 22.38
CA ILE A 1090 39.47 -17.51 21.35
C ILE A 1090 40.02 -18.05 20.05
N ARG A 1091 39.34 -19.03 19.46
CA ARG A 1091 39.55 -19.45 18.06
C ARG A 1091 38.78 -18.51 17.14
N VAL A 1092 39.42 -17.94 16.11
CA VAL A 1092 38.76 -17.00 15.19
C VAL A 1092 38.96 -17.47 13.76
N ASN A 1093 37.87 -17.81 13.07
CA ASN A 1093 37.90 -18.44 11.74
C ASN A 1093 36.87 -17.84 10.76
N SER A 1094 36.99 -18.24 9.49
CA SER A 1094 36.14 -17.78 8.39
C SER A 1094 35.77 -18.93 7.46
N VAL A 1095 34.60 -18.83 6.83
CA VAL A 1095 34.17 -19.73 5.73
C VAL A 1095 33.86 -18.90 4.50
N SER A 1096 34.46 -19.26 3.37
CA SER A 1096 34.26 -18.62 2.06
C SER A 1096 33.54 -19.56 1.09
N PRO A 1097 32.19 -19.56 1.09
CA PRO A 1097 31.42 -20.31 0.11
C PRO A 1097 31.50 -19.67 -1.29
N ALA A 1098 31.36 -20.50 -2.33
CA ALA A 1098 31.00 -20.07 -3.68
C ALA A 1098 29.50 -19.72 -3.77
N LEU A 1099 28.94 -19.64 -4.98
CA LEU A 1099 27.50 -19.44 -5.17
C LEU A 1099 26.73 -20.66 -4.66
N MET A 1100 25.93 -20.44 -3.61
CA MET A 1100 24.99 -21.43 -3.07
C MET A 1100 23.58 -21.13 -3.58
N LEU A 1101 22.81 -22.18 -3.86
CA LEU A 1101 21.37 -22.11 -4.17
C LEU A 1101 20.55 -21.82 -2.89
N THR A 1102 20.72 -20.59 -2.41
CA THR A 1102 19.86 -19.92 -1.43
C THR A 1102 18.75 -19.18 -2.17
N ASP A 1103 17.79 -18.59 -1.46
CA ASP A 1103 16.74 -17.72 -2.03
C ASP A 1103 17.34 -16.65 -2.98
N TRP A 1104 18.51 -16.07 -2.65
CA TRP A 1104 19.26 -15.15 -3.53
C TRP A 1104 19.91 -15.83 -4.75
N GLY A 1105 20.39 -17.07 -4.61
CA GLY A 1105 20.98 -17.86 -5.69
C GLY A 1105 19.95 -18.37 -6.71
N MET A 1106 18.70 -18.61 -6.28
CA MET A 1106 17.60 -18.98 -7.18
C MET A 1106 17.09 -17.81 -8.04
N HIS A 1107 17.51 -16.56 -7.77
CA HIS A 1107 17.18 -15.38 -8.57
C HIS A 1107 18.15 -15.12 -9.75
N PHE A 1108 18.94 -16.11 -10.15
CA PHE A 1108 19.69 -16.13 -11.41
C PHE A 1108 18.98 -17.06 -12.41
N GLU A 1109 19.05 -16.76 -13.71
CA GLU A 1109 18.41 -17.57 -14.76
C GLU A 1109 18.86 -19.03 -14.71
N GLU A 1110 17.96 -19.96 -15.02
CA GLU A 1110 18.23 -21.41 -15.00
C GLU A 1110 19.42 -21.80 -15.90
N LYS A 1111 19.53 -21.21 -17.09
CA LYS A 1111 20.71 -21.34 -17.97
C LYS A 1111 21.99 -20.86 -17.28
N GLY A 1112 21.94 -19.80 -16.48
CA GLY A 1112 23.08 -19.29 -15.70
C GLY A 1112 23.48 -20.23 -14.56
N GLN A 1113 22.48 -20.79 -13.85
CA GLN A 1113 22.72 -21.79 -12.80
C GLN A 1113 23.37 -23.06 -13.38
N LEU A 1114 22.85 -23.58 -14.49
CA LEU A 1114 23.39 -24.73 -15.21
C LEU A 1114 24.79 -24.46 -15.77
N ALA A 1115 25.00 -23.30 -16.42
CA ALA A 1115 26.30 -22.88 -16.95
C ALA A 1115 27.33 -22.51 -15.87
N GLN A 1116 26.94 -22.46 -14.60
CA GLN A 1116 27.87 -22.37 -13.46
C GLN A 1116 28.10 -23.74 -12.82
N ALA A 1117 27.07 -24.58 -12.66
CA ALA A 1117 27.24 -25.97 -12.21
C ALA A 1117 28.16 -26.80 -13.15
N ALA A 1118 28.11 -26.55 -14.46
CA ALA A 1118 29.00 -27.16 -15.46
C ALA A 1118 30.48 -26.77 -15.29
N ARG A 1119 30.77 -25.57 -14.74
CA ARG A 1119 32.12 -25.06 -14.44
C ARG A 1119 32.69 -25.53 -13.10
N ASN A 1120 31.90 -26.24 -12.29
CA ASN A 1120 32.40 -26.90 -11.09
C ASN A 1120 32.99 -28.25 -11.49
N GLU A 1121 34.23 -28.59 -11.13
CA GLU A 1121 34.78 -29.91 -11.49
C GLU A 1121 34.16 -31.08 -10.71
N LEU A 1122 33.56 -30.81 -9.55
CA LEU A 1122 32.70 -31.78 -8.87
C LEU A 1122 31.29 -31.90 -9.48
N LYS A 1123 31.01 -31.21 -10.59
CA LYS A 1123 29.76 -31.19 -11.38
C LYS A 1123 28.46 -31.02 -10.56
N ARG A 1124 28.56 -30.43 -9.37
CA ARG A 1124 27.45 -30.10 -8.46
C ARG A 1124 27.61 -28.70 -7.85
N PRO A 1125 26.53 -27.96 -7.58
CA PRO A 1125 26.61 -26.72 -6.80
C PRO A 1125 27.05 -26.97 -5.36
N VAL A 1126 27.46 -25.89 -4.68
CA VAL A 1126 27.69 -25.90 -3.23
C VAL A 1126 26.33 -25.79 -2.53
N THR A 1127 26.04 -26.72 -1.63
CA THR A 1127 24.80 -26.70 -0.85
C THR A 1127 24.96 -25.87 0.42
N ILE A 1128 23.82 -25.45 0.98
CA ILE A 1128 23.77 -24.83 2.32
C ILE A 1128 24.34 -25.79 3.38
N GLN A 1129 24.11 -27.10 3.22
CA GLN A 1129 24.59 -28.13 4.15
C GLN A 1129 26.12 -28.32 4.10
N ASP A 1130 26.75 -28.25 2.92
CA ASP A 1130 28.22 -28.29 2.79
C ASP A 1130 28.86 -27.19 3.65
N THR A 1131 28.33 -25.97 3.52
CA THR A 1131 28.83 -24.80 4.26
C THR A 1131 28.53 -24.89 5.75
N ALA A 1132 27.33 -25.34 6.14
CA ALA A 1132 26.94 -25.53 7.53
C ALA A 1132 27.81 -26.58 8.25
N ASN A 1133 28.16 -27.68 7.56
CA ASN A 1133 29.06 -28.72 8.08
C ASN A 1133 30.47 -28.16 8.36
N VAL A 1134 30.98 -27.27 7.50
CA VAL A 1134 32.29 -26.61 7.69
C VAL A 1134 32.24 -25.60 8.84
N VAL A 1135 31.16 -24.83 8.98
CA VAL A 1135 30.97 -23.95 10.16
C VAL A 1135 30.93 -24.78 11.45
N ARG A 1136 30.20 -25.90 11.47
CA ARG A 1136 30.16 -26.83 12.62
C ARG A 1136 31.56 -27.33 12.97
N MET A 1137 32.33 -27.77 11.97
CA MET A 1137 33.71 -28.23 12.18
C MET A 1137 34.59 -27.13 12.81
N LEU A 1138 34.49 -25.88 12.36
CA LEU A 1138 35.26 -24.75 12.92
C LEU A 1138 34.81 -24.27 14.31
N LEU A 1139 33.61 -24.64 14.75
CA LEU A 1139 33.12 -24.40 16.11
C LEU A 1139 33.64 -25.46 17.09
N PHE A 1140 33.64 -26.74 16.70
CA PHE A 1140 34.02 -27.86 17.56
C PHE A 1140 35.50 -28.29 17.48
N ASN A 1141 36.28 -27.81 16.49
CA ASN A 1141 37.71 -28.15 16.39
C ASN A 1141 38.59 -27.21 17.23
N ASP A 1142 39.19 -27.73 18.29
CA ASP A 1142 40.01 -26.95 19.23
C ASP A 1142 41.39 -26.53 18.69
N SER A 1143 41.84 -27.11 17.58
CA SER A 1143 43.17 -26.84 16.99
C SER A 1143 43.15 -25.84 15.83
N VAL A 1144 41.99 -25.40 15.35
CA VAL A 1144 41.87 -24.55 14.16
C VAL A 1144 41.58 -23.09 14.55
N THR A 1145 42.50 -22.18 14.22
CA THR A 1145 42.32 -20.72 14.36
C THR A 1145 43.04 -19.96 13.22
N GLY A 1146 42.54 -18.77 12.89
CA GLY A 1146 43.07 -17.90 11.84
C GLY A 1146 42.80 -18.37 10.41
N GLN A 1147 41.99 -19.43 10.22
CA GLN A 1147 41.78 -20.04 8.91
C GLN A 1147 40.58 -19.44 8.17
N ASN A 1148 40.66 -19.48 6.84
CA ASN A 1148 39.52 -19.24 5.96
C ASN A 1148 39.30 -20.47 5.08
N VAL A 1149 38.30 -21.28 5.42
CA VAL A 1149 38.00 -22.51 4.68
C VAL A 1149 37.15 -22.15 3.47
N VAL A 1150 37.60 -22.54 2.28
CA VAL A 1150 36.86 -22.35 1.01
C VAL A 1150 35.92 -23.55 0.81
N VAL A 1151 34.69 -23.28 0.36
CA VAL A 1151 33.68 -24.31 0.07
C VAL A 1151 33.06 -23.98 -1.29
N ASP A 1152 33.59 -24.59 -2.35
CA ASP A 1152 33.46 -24.05 -3.71
C ASP A 1152 33.15 -25.07 -4.83
N SER A 1153 33.07 -26.37 -4.52
CA SER A 1153 32.99 -27.43 -5.53
C SER A 1153 34.09 -27.36 -6.62
N PHE A 1154 35.30 -26.95 -6.23
CA PHE A 1154 36.52 -26.83 -7.07
C PHE A 1154 36.61 -25.57 -7.96
N VAL A 1155 35.68 -24.61 -7.87
CA VAL A 1155 35.67 -23.36 -8.68
C VAL A 1155 36.94 -22.48 -8.50
N LEU A 1156 37.64 -22.58 -7.37
CA LEU A 1156 38.91 -21.89 -7.16
C LEU A 1156 40.00 -22.39 -8.12
N MET A 1157 40.04 -23.71 -8.34
CA MET A 1157 41.10 -24.44 -9.06
C MET A 1157 40.72 -24.84 -10.50
N GLY A 1158 39.44 -24.87 -10.87
CA GLY A 1158 38.98 -25.32 -12.19
C GLY A 1158 39.29 -24.40 -13.39
N ASP A 1159 39.92 -23.26 -13.19
CA ASP A 1159 40.35 -22.32 -14.25
C ASP A 1159 41.88 -22.41 -14.52
N SER A 1160 42.52 -23.56 -14.29
CA SER A 1160 43.98 -23.77 -14.40
C SER A 1160 44.41 -24.63 -15.58
#